data_AF-A0A814YVX5-F1
#
_entry.id   AF-A0A814YVX5-F1
#
_cell.length_a   1.000
_cell.length_b   1.000
_cell.length_c   1.000
_cell.angle_alpha   90.00
_cell.angle_beta   90.00
_cell.angle_gamma   90.00
#
_symmetry.space_group_name_H-M   'P 1'
#
loop_
_entity.id
_entity.type
_entity.pdbx_description
1 polymer ?
#
loop_
_entity_poly.entity_id
_entity_poly.type
_entity_poly.pdbx_seq_one_letter_code
_entity_poly.pdbx_strand_id
1 'polypeptide(L)'
;MSFITVTEMALTDNLNQLEPSFMYTQLFKEILLDMRHGEQAITQFIAYCQKNNTVSPINIDRFEKEYHAQSAIWWYTFPSNIYSMLNYALRTLDADTVITMGFFMCHLHQQIQQLHQQQLQSYDGKPFIVYRGQGLMISDFEKLQKTQGGLMSFNNFLSTSKNKEVSLEFAECASRNPDMVGIFFIMSIDPCIKSIPFASIKKESYYTEEDEILFSMHTVFQVSAIKPIDNTNQLYQVELQLTSDDDQQLRLLTDRIREELRGNTGWKRLGKLLLQIGQFNKAEELYNALLEQTSDEDEKQHYYNPIGLVYYNQGNYEKAIWYYEKALEIREQTLPSNHPHLAATYNNIGCAYDQIGEHSKALSFHEKALETWQKALPSTHSSLATSYNNIGLVYKKMGEYSKALSFHEKALQIRQKTLPSNHPQLATSYSCIAGVYYNMREYSKALPFYEKDIAICQRTLPSNHPELATSYSNIGLVYDDMGEHLKALSFYEKAFKIREKTLPSNHPDMAISYNTIGNAYTNMEEYSKALSSHEKALEIAQNTFPSNHPDFASSYINIGAVYDSMREYSKALSFYEKALEIHQKTLSSKHPHLAILYTSIGLVYDNMGEYSKALLSHEKALEIREKTLSSNHPDLATSYNNIGFVYTNMGEYSKALSFHEKDLEICEKTLPPDHPDLSTSYNNIGSVYDSMGEYSKALSFHGKALQIQGKTLPPDHPALAASYINLGSVYGSMGEYSKALSSHEKAIEIREKILRPDHPDLATSYSHIGSVYNNLEEYSKALSFHEKALEIREQILPSNHPKLATSYSHIGSVYNSMEEYSKALSSHEKAIEIRKKTLPLNHLKLATSYNNIGLVYNNMGEYSKALSFYEKDIEICQKILPSNHPELATSYNNIGSVYDNMEEYSKALSFYEKAIEIREQILRPDHPDLATSYSHIESVYDSMEEYSKALSYYDKAIEIREKILPSNHPKLATSYNNIGSVYNNMEEYSKALSYYDKALEIREQILPSNHPKLATSYSNIGSVFNSMGKYSKALSFHEKNLEICEETLPSNHRSLAASYNNIGVVYNNMGEYSKALSSHEKALDIREKTLSSNHPDLATSFNNIGLVYDNMREHSKAYSYYERALDIWQRALPPTHPHRRSVEESIKIVKQKL
;
A
#
# COMPACT_ATOMS: atom_id res chain seq x y z
N MET A 1 8.81 41.95 -15.63
CA MET A 1 9.67 42.57 -14.59
C MET A 1 9.86 41.52 -13.52
N SER A 2 11.01 41.50 -12.85
CA SER A 2 11.26 40.56 -11.74
C SER A 2 11.50 41.35 -10.46
N PHE A 3 11.23 40.73 -9.31
CA PHE A 3 11.18 41.39 -8.01
C PHE A 3 11.95 40.56 -6.97
N ILE A 4 12.67 41.22 -6.06
CA ILE A 4 13.32 40.61 -4.89
C ILE A 4 12.90 41.42 -3.66
N THR A 5 12.32 40.76 -2.66
CA THR A 5 11.83 41.40 -1.43
C THR A 5 12.95 41.65 -0.41
N VAL A 6 12.71 42.55 0.55
CA VAL A 6 13.66 42.84 1.66
C VAL A 6 13.97 41.60 2.48
N THR A 7 12.99 40.70 2.66
CA THR A 7 13.15 39.41 3.34
C THR A 7 14.10 38.47 2.60
N GLU A 8 14.05 38.46 1.27
CA GLU A 8 14.97 37.66 0.44
C GLU A 8 16.39 38.24 0.44
N MET A 9 16.54 39.56 0.51
CA MET A 9 17.85 40.22 0.69
C MET A 9 18.46 40.00 2.09
N ALA A 10 17.60 39.87 3.12
CA ALA A 10 18.02 39.68 4.51
C ALA A 10 18.38 38.22 4.86
N LEU A 11 18.05 37.26 4.00
CA LEU A 11 18.47 35.85 4.10
C LEU A 11 19.94 35.70 3.66
N THR A 12 20.85 36.32 4.42
CA THR A 12 22.25 36.59 4.05
C THR A 12 23.17 35.38 3.89
N ASP A 13 22.70 34.13 4.07
CA ASP A 13 23.56 32.93 4.07
C ASP A 13 23.28 31.94 2.93
N ASN A 14 22.27 32.15 2.07
CA ASN A 14 21.88 31.15 1.06
C ASN A 14 21.46 31.72 -0.30
N LEU A 15 22.40 31.72 -1.24
CA LEU A 15 22.20 32.12 -2.64
C LEU A 15 21.14 31.26 -3.37
N ASN A 16 20.78 30.07 -2.88
CA ASN A 16 19.74 29.22 -3.49
C ASN A 16 18.30 29.69 -3.17
N GLN A 17 18.11 30.67 -2.27
CA GLN A 17 16.79 31.21 -1.92
C GLN A 17 16.43 32.48 -2.71
N LEU A 18 17.39 33.07 -3.42
CA LEU A 18 17.12 34.13 -4.38
C LEU A 18 16.42 33.53 -5.59
N GLU A 19 15.29 34.10 -6.01
CA GLU A 19 14.58 33.66 -7.21
C GLU A 19 15.53 33.74 -8.41
N PRO A 20 16.01 32.59 -8.97
CA PRO A 20 17.08 32.68 -9.95
C PRO A 20 16.57 33.26 -11.28
N SER A 21 15.25 33.33 -11.45
CA SER A 21 14.56 34.06 -12.53
C SER A 21 15.00 35.51 -12.67
N PHE A 22 15.36 36.16 -11.55
CA PHE A 22 15.85 37.53 -11.53
C PHE A 22 17.18 37.65 -12.31
N MET A 23 18.08 36.65 -12.20
CA MET A 23 19.39 36.68 -12.85
C MET A 23 19.41 36.03 -14.24
N TYR A 24 18.37 35.30 -14.65
CA TYR A 24 18.33 34.67 -15.97
C TYR A 24 18.42 35.68 -17.11
N THR A 25 17.83 36.88 -16.97
CA THR A 25 17.93 37.91 -18.02
C THR A 25 19.32 38.54 -18.09
N GLN A 26 20.05 38.63 -16.97
CA GLN A 26 21.44 39.07 -16.97
C GLN A 26 22.34 38.05 -17.68
N LEU A 27 22.16 36.77 -17.37
CA LEU A 27 22.88 35.70 -18.06
C LEU A 27 22.49 35.60 -19.53
N PHE A 28 21.22 35.81 -19.85
CA PHE A 28 20.74 35.90 -21.23
C PHE A 28 21.41 37.05 -21.98
N LYS A 29 21.51 38.24 -21.38
CA LYS A 29 22.26 39.39 -21.92
C LYS A 29 23.73 39.04 -22.15
N GLU A 30 24.40 38.39 -21.21
CA GLU A 30 25.78 37.90 -21.40
C GLU A 30 25.88 36.93 -22.58
N ILE A 31 24.98 35.95 -22.64
CA ILE A 31 24.93 34.97 -23.74
C ILE A 31 24.72 35.67 -25.08
N LEU A 32 23.86 36.69 -25.15
CA LEU A 32 23.64 37.49 -26.35
C LEU A 32 24.90 38.24 -26.80
N LEU A 33 25.67 38.80 -25.87
CA LEU A 33 26.88 39.57 -26.17
C LEU A 33 28.06 38.70 -26.57
N ASP A 34 28.09 37.43 -26.13
CA ASP A 34 29.08 36.44 -26.55
C ASP A 34 28.86 35.95 -28.00
N MET A 35 27.72 36.25 -28.63
CA MET A 35 27.38 35.79 -29.98
C MET A 35 27.99 36.65 -31.09
N ARG A 36 28.48 35.98 -32.14
CA ARG A 36 28.88 36.62 -33.40
C ARG A 36 27.75 36.48 -34.41
N HIS A 37 27.25 37.60 -34.91
CA HIS A 37 26.21 37.64 -35.93
C HIS A 37 26.83 38.06 -37.27
N GLY A 38 26.61 37.24 -38.31
CA GLY A 38 26.98 37.57 -39.69
C GLY A 38 25.83 38.24 -40.44
N GLU A 39 26.08 38.77 -41.65
CA GLU A 39 25.05 39.43 -42.47
C GLU A 39 23.83 38.53 -42.77
N GLN A 40 24.02 37.21 -42.79
CA GLN A 40 22.94 36.22 -42.96
C GLN A 40 21.83 36.35 -41.90
N ALA A 41 22.13 36.82 -40.68
CA ALA A 41 21.13 36.98 -39.62
C ALA A 41 20.10 38.08 -39.96
N ILE A 42 20.51 39.12 -40.69
CA ILE A 42 19.63 40.20 -41.15
C ILE A 42 18.68 39.64 -42.22
N THR A 43 19.20 38.86 -43.18
CA THR A 43 18.39 38.22 -44.22
C THR A 43 17.38 37.22 -43.64
N GLN A 44 17.79 36.45 -42.62
CA GLN A 44 16.90 35.52 -41.90
C GLN A 44 15.77 36.26 -41.17
N PHE A 45 16.08 37.39 -40.55
CA PHE A 45 15.06 38.23 -39.90
C PHE A 45 14.07 38.84 -40.88
N ILE A 46 14.53 39.27 -42.05
CA ILE A 46 13.65 39.74 -43.13
C ILE A 46 12.70 38.64 -43.58
N ALA A 47 13.22 37.43 -43.84
CA ALA A 47 12.41 36.28 -44.23
C ALA A 47 11.39 35.90 -43.13
N TYR A 48 11.79 35.95 -41.86
CA TYR A 48 10.90 35.72 -40.72
C TYR A 48 9.76 36.75 -40.67
N CYS A 49 10.06 38.03 -40.83
CA CYS A 49 9.05 39.10 -40.82
C CYS A 49 8.06 38.97 -41.99
N GLN A 50 8.53 38.55 -43.16
CA GLN A 50 7.69 38.29 -44.34
C GLN A 50 6.78 37.07 -44.14
N LYS A 51 7.28 36.00 -43.50
CA LYS A 51 6.51 34.78 -43.24
C LYS A 51 5.40 35.00 -42.22
N ASN A 52 5.66 35.79 -41.16
CA ASN A 52 4.76 35.93 -40.03
C ASN A 52 3.89 37.20 -40.07
N ASN A 53 3.99 38.03 -41.12
CA ASN A 53 3.28 39.31 -41.24
C ASN A 53 3.45 40.24 -40.02
N THR A 54 4.57 40.14 -39.30
CA THR A 54 4.81 40.87 -38.04
C THR A 54 5.17 42.34 -38.27
N VAL A 55 5.71 42.67 -39.44
CA VAL A 55 6.11 44.02 -39.86
C VAL A 55 5.49 44.32 -41.23
N SER A 56 5.06 45.56 -41.45
CA SER A 56 4.50 45.99 -42.75
C SER A 56 5.51 45.74 -43.89
N PRO A 57 5.07 45.23 -45.07
CA PRO A 57 5.94 44.98 -46.22
C PRO A 57 6.80 46.18 -46.64
N ILE A 58 6.26 47.40 -46.51
CA ILE A 58 6.97 48.64 -46.81
C ILE A 58 8.14 48.87 -45.83
N ASN A 59 7.93 48.56 -44.55
CA ASN A 59 8.96 48.69 -43.53
C ASN A 59 10.01 47.57 -43.63
N ILE A 60 9.65 46.40 -44.15
CA ILE A 60 10.59 45.30 -44.41
C ILE A 60 11.54 45.66 -45.57
N ASP A 61 11.01 46.13 -46.71
CA ASP A 61 11.84 46.56 -47.86
C ASP A 61 12.77 47.72 -47.49
N ARG A 62 12.29 48.64 -46.63
CA ARG A 62 13.11 49.73 -46.10
C ARG A 62 14.19 49.22 -45.14
N PHE A 63 13.85 48.29 -44.24
CA PHE A 63 14.81 47.69 -43.33
C PHE A 63 15.92 46.98 -44.10
N GLU A 64 15.58 46.20 -45.14
CA GLU A 64 16.56 45.52 -45.99
C GLU A 64 17.56 46.46 -46.67
N LYS A 65 17.11 47.60 -47.17
CA LYS A 65 17.98 48.56 -47.91
C LYS A 65 18.75 49.51 -47.00
N GLU A 66 18.15 49.93 -45.89
CA GLU A 66 18.65 51.04 -45.06
C GLU A 66 19.18 50.58 -43.69
N TYR A 67 19.19 49.28 -43.36
CA TYR A 67 19.59 48.82 -42.02
C TYR A 67 20.97 49.35 -41.59
N HIS A 68 21.98 49.22 -42.44
CA HIS A 68 23.34 49.68 -42.14
C HIS A 68 23.54 51.20 -42.27
N ALA A 69 22.60 51.90 -42.93
CA ALA A 69 22.66 53.35 -43.09
C ALA A 69 22.17 54.10 -41.86
N GLN A 70 21.44 53.43 -40.96
CA GLN A 70 20.87 54.00 -39.74
C GLN A 70 21.35 53.22 -38.50
N SER A 71 21.26 53.84 -37.33
CA SER A 71 21.62 53.17 -36.07
C SER A 71 20.54 52.15 -35.65
N ALA A 72 20.89 51.14 -34.86
CA ALA A 72 19.93 50.20 -34.29
C ALA A 72 18.95 50.91 -33.34
N ILE A 73 19.40 51.97 -32.67
CA ILE A 73 18.56 52.87 -31.85
C ILE A 73 17.52 53.59 -32.73
N TRP A 74 17.91 54.06 -33.91
CA TRP A 74 16.99 54.65 -34.88
C TRP A 74 15.91 53.64 -35.28
N TRP A 75 16.29 52.41 -35.62
CA TRP A 75 15.34 51.34 -35.95
C TRP A 75 14.47 50.88 -34.79
N TYR A 76 14.98 50.96 -33.55
CA TYR A 76 14.22 50.65 -32.34
C TYR A 76 13.15 51.70 -32.05
N THR A 77 13.39 52.96 -32.40
CA THR A 77 12.46 54.09 -32.17
C THR A 77 11.60 54.42 -33.39
N PHE A 78 11.99 53.95 -34.58
CA PHE A 78 11.21 54.07 -35.81
C PHE A 78 9.86 53.35 -35.65
N PRO A 79 8.75 53.89 -36.20
CA PRO A 79 7.42 53.27 -36.18
C PRO A 79 7.33 52.03 -37.10
N SER A 80 8.20 51.06 -36.88
CA SER A 80 8.09 49.67 -37.31
C SER A 80 7.86 48.83 -36.06
N ASN A 81 7.07 47.77 -36.14
CA ASN A 81 6.73 46.92 -34.99
C ASN A 81 7.95 46.23 -34.32
N ILE A 82 9.19 46.60 -34.68
CA ILE A 82 10.45 46.14 -34.09
C ILE A 82 10.48 46.39 -32.58
N TYR A 83 10.08 47.58 -32.11
CA TYR A 83 10.01 47.90 -30.68
C TYR A 83 9.10 46.92 -29.93
N SER A 84 7.87 46.74 -30.40
CA SER A 84 6.86 45.91 -29.74
C SER A 84 7.21 44.43 -29.81
N MET A 85 7.65 43.96 -30.97
CA MET A 85 8.08 42.58 -31.20
C MET A 85 9.25 42.19 -30.30
N LEU A 86 10.31 43.02 -30.24
CA LEU A 86 11.48 42.77 -29.41
C LEU A 86 11.13 42.76 -27.92
N ASN A 87 10.38 43.76 -27.45
CA ASN A 87 10.01 43.85 -26.04
C ASN A 87 9.03 42.75 -25.62
N TYR A 88 8.16 42.28 -26.52
CA TYR A 88 7.29 41.14 -26.27
C TYR A 88 8.12 39.87 -26.12
N ALA A 89 8.99 39.59 -27.09
CA ALA A 89 9.83 38.39 -27.09
C ALA A 89 10.75 38.28 -25.87
N LEU A 90 11.34 39.40 -25.42
CA LEU A 90 12.15 39.42 -24.19
C LEU A 90 11.33 39.13 -22.92
N ARG A 91 10.05 39.53 -22.89
CA ARG A 91 9.17 39.31 -21.73
C ARG A 91 8.65 37.88 -21.68
N THR A 92 8.31 37.30 -22.83
CA THR A 92 7.74 35.95 -22.93
C THR A 92 8.81 34.86 -23.07
N LEU A 93 10.03 35.24 -23.45
CA LEU A 93 11.10 34.35 -23.93
C LEU A 93 10.65 33.54 -25.15
N ASP A 94 9.96 34.20 -26.09
CA ASP A 94 9.55 33.59 -27.36
C ASP A 94 10.78 33.15 -28.15
N ALA A 95 11.01 31.83 -28.25
CA ALA A 95 12.26 31.28 -28.73
C ALA A 95 12.59 31.69 -30.17
N ASP A 96 11.60 31.65 -31.07
CA ASP A 96 11.78 32.00 -32.48
C ASP A 96 12.14 33.47 -32.67
N THR A 97 11.40 34.39 -32.04
CA THR A 97 11.69 35.82 -32.14
C THR A 97 13.01 36.17 -31.47
N VAL A 98 13.31 35.57 -30.32
CA VAL A 98 14.57 35.76 -29.59
C VAL A 98 15.77 35.32 -30.43
N ILE A 99 15.70 34.12 -31.04
CA ILE A 99 16.78 33.62 -31.90
C ILE A 99 16.98 34.56 -33.10
N THR A 100 15.88 34.88 -33.78
CA THR A 100 15.92 35.64 -35.04
C THR A 100 16.34 37.10 -34.83
N MET A 101 15.91 37.74 -33.74
CA MET A 101 16.27 39.12 -33.40
C MET A 101 17.58 39.26 -32.60
N GLY A 102 18.29 38.15 -32.34
CA GLY A 102 19.52 38.13 -31.54
C GLY A 102 20.55 39.18 -31.96
N PHE A 103 20.78 39.31 -33.28
CA PHE A 103 21.72 40.28 -33.84
C PHE A 103 21.30 41.72 -33.54
N PHE A 104 20.01 42.02 -33.67
CA PHE A 104 19.48 43.36 -33.47
C PHE A 104 19.57 43.77 -31.99
N MET A 105 19.26 42.85 -31.08
CA MET A 105 19.43 43.07 -29.63
C MET A 105 20.90 43.34 -29.27
N CYS A 106 21.83 42.59 -29.86
CA CYS A 106 23.27 42.78 -29.66
C CYS A 106 23.73 44.16 -30.18
N HIS A 107 23.37 44.54 -31.41
CA HIS A 107 23.69 45.85 -31.99
C HIS A 107 23.09 47.00 -31.16
N LEU A 108 21.83 46.87 -30.72
CA LEU A 108 21.17 47.87 -29.90
C LEU A 108 21.88 48.05 -28.55
N HIS A 109 22.24 46.95 -27.88
CA HIS A 109 23.03 47.00 -26.65
C HIS A 109 24.39 47.70 -26.85
N GLN A 110 25.15 47.29 -27.87
CA GLN A 110 26.49 47.82 -28.15
C GLN A 110 26.44 49.33 -28.45
N GLN A 111 25.43 49.79 -29.21
CA GLN A 111 25.27 51.22 -29.49
C GLN A 111 24.93 52.02 -28.23
N ILE A 112 24.03 51.53 -27.37
CA ILE A 112 23.75 52.17 -26.08
C ILE A 112 25.04 52.24 -25.24
N GLN A 113 25.84 51.18 -25.22
CA GLN A 113 27.10 51.14 -24.49
C GLN A 113 28.14 52.12 -25.03
N GLN A 114 28.29 52.22 -26.36
CA GLN A 114 29.19 53.19 -26.99
C GLN A 114 28.77 54.63 -26.67
N LEU A 115 27.48 54.95 -26.80
CA LEU A 115 26.96 56.27 -26.46
C LEU A 115 27.09 56.57 -24.97
N HIS A 116 26.83 55.59 -24.09
CA HIS A 116 27.02 55.72 -22.66
C HIS A 116 28.47 56.13 -22.32
N GLN A 117 29.46 55.46 -22.93
CA GLN A 117 30.87 55.80 -22.75
C GLN A 117 31.23 57.21 -23.25
N GLN A 118 30.69 57.60 -24.41
CA GLN A 118 30.90 58.95 -24.97
C GLN A 118 30.25 60.04 -24.11
N GLN A 119 29.07 59.77 -23.56
CA GLN A 119 28.29 60.73 -22.79
C GLN A 119 28.68 60.77 -21.30
N LEU A 120 29.42 59.78 -20.78
CA LEU A 120 29.79 59.70 -19.36
C LEU A 120 30.47 60.98 -18.83
N GLN A 121 31.28 61.64 -19.67
CA GLN A 121 31.96 62.89 -19.33
C GLN A 121 31.03 64.11 -19.25
N SER A 122 29.82 64.03 -19.84
CA SER A 122 28.86 65.14 -19.92
C SER A 122 27.89 65.24 -18.74
N TYR A 123 27.85 64.25 -17.85
CA TYR A 123 26.91 64.19 -16.73
C TYR A 123 27.44 64.81 -15.42
N ASP A 124 28.66 65.37 -15.39
CA ASP A 124 29.30 66.02 -14.22
C ASP A 124 29.32 65.20 -12.90
N GLY A 125 28.97 63.91 -12.94
CA GLY A 125 28.86 63.04 -11.76
C GLY A 125 27.67 63.34 -10.83
N LYS A 126 26.68 64.15 -11.27
CA LYS A 126 25.50 64.48 -10.44
C LYS A 126 24.32 63.56 -10.78
N PRO A 127 23.59 63.02 -9.79
CA PRO A 127 22.38 62.26 -10.04
C PRO A 127 21.32 63.09 -10.77
N PHE A 128 20.57 62.46 -11.68
CA PHE A 128 19.45 63.05 -12.40
C PHE A 128 18.23 62.14 -12.38
N ILE A 129 17.05 62.71 -12.67
CA ILE A 129 15.77 61.98 -12.61
C ILE A 129 15.24 61.73 -14.02
N VAL A 130 14.73 60.54 -14.26
CA VAL A 130 13.95 60.16 -15.44
C VAL A 130 12.62 59.55 -15.03
N TYR A 131 11.65 59.59 -15.94
CA TYR A 131 10.28 59.17 -15.70
C TYR A 131 9.85 58.09 -16.70
N ARG A 132 8.90 57.25 -16.28
CA ARG A 132 8.23 56.29 -17.17
C ARG A 132 6.82 55.99 -16.67
N GLY A 133 5.84 56.02 -17.58
CA GLY A 133 4.49 55.51 -17.31
C GLY A 133 4.22 54.20 -18.03
N GLN A 134 3.55 53.27 -17.35
CA GLN A 134 3.02 52.05 -17.96
C GLN A 134 1.92 51.40 -17.11
N GLY A 135 1.09 50.56 -17.71
CA GLY A 135 0.15 49.70 -16.99
C GLY A 135 0.79 48.41 -16.49
N LEU A 136 0.34 47.91 -15.34
CA LEU A 136 0.62 46.57 -14.83
C LEU A 136 -0.68 45.82 -14.57
N MET A 137 -0.68 44.51 -14.81
CA MET A 137 -1.77 43.65 -14.35
C MET A 137 -1.84 43.68 -12.82
N ILE A 138 -3.05 43.54 -12.27
CA ILE A 138 -3.28 43.57 -10.82
C ILE A 138 -2.37 42.59 -10.06
N SER A 139 -2.21 41.37 -10.59
CA SER A 139 -1.36 40.33 -9.98
C SER A 139 0.13 40.69 -9.93
N ASP A 140 0.65 41.41 -10.93
CA ASP A 140 2.03 41.89 -10.94
C ASP A 140 2.22 43.12 -10.05
N PHE A 141 1.19 43.93 -9.90
CA PHE A 141 1.18 45.05 -8.97
C PHE A 141 1.21 44.59 -7.50
N GLU A 142 0.48 43.53 -7.15
CA GLU A 142 0.55 42.92 -5.81
C GLU A 142 1.96 42.43 -5.46
N LYS A 143 2.72 41.92 -6.43
CA LYS A 143 4.13 41.56 -6.25
C LYS A 143 4.99 42.80 -6.03
N LEU A 144 4.81 43.83 -6.85
CA LEU A 144 5.53 45.11 -6.71
C LEU A 144 5.32 45.74 -5.32
N GLN A 145 4.09 45.71 -4.79
CA GLN A 145 3.78 46.21 -3.44
C GLN A 145 4.58 45.50 -2.34
N LYS A 146 4.77 44.18 -2.45
CA LYS A 146 5.57 43.39 -1.50
C LYS A 146 7.10 43.65 -1.61
N THR A 147 7.52 44.36 -2.66
CA THR A 147 8.93 44.60 -2.99
C THR A 147 9.43 45.95 -2.46
N GLN A 148 8.63 46.72 -1.73
CA GLN A 148 9.07 47.99 -1.16
C GLN A 148 10.30 47.80 -0.25
N GLY A 149 11.39 48.52 -0.54
CA GLY A 149 12.71 48.38 0.10
C GLY A 149 13.63 47.34 -0.55
N GLY A 150 13.11 46.50 -1.44
CA GLY A 150 13.84 45.46 -2.18
C GLY A 150 14.31 45.90 -3.57
N LEU A 151 14.60 44.93 -4.45
CA LEU A 151 15.11 45.17 -5.81
C LEU A 151 14.08 44.80 -6.88
N MET A 152 14.14 45.50 -8.00
CA MET A 152 13.27 45.32 -9.16
C MET A 152 14.09 45.40 -10.44
N SER A 153 13.94 44.42 -11.34
CA SER A 153 14.61 44.41 -12.64
C SER A 153 13.64 44.64 -13.80
N PHE A 154 14.05 45.51 -14.73
CA PHE A 154 13.45 45.62 -16.06
C PHE A 154 14.18 44.67 -17.01
N ASN A 155 13.51 43.57 -17.36
CA ASN A 155 14.08 42.50 -18.19
C ASN A 155 14.00 42.78 -19.71
N ASN A 156 13.92 44.05 -20.08
CA ASN A 156 13.85 44.53 -21.46
C ASN A 156 14.65 45.83 -21.61
N PHE A 157 14.82 46.34 -22.84
CA PHE A 157 15.36 47.68 -23.04
C PHE A 157 14.36 48.70 -22.47
N LEU A 158 14.84 49.54 -21.56
CA LEU A 158 13.99 50.42 -20.77
C LEU A 158 14.09 51.84 -21.30
N SER A 159 13.07 52.25 -22.04
CA SER A 159 12.89 53.62 -22.52
C SER A 159 12.30 54.51 -21.41
N THR A 160 12.89 55.68 -21.18
CA THR A 160 12.46 56.65 -20.17
C THR A 160 12.52 58.07 -20.72
N SER A 161 11.72 58.97 -20.20
CA SER A 161 11.72 60.38 -20.61
C SER A 161 12.19 61.27 -19.47
N LYS A 162 12.92 62.34 -19.79
CA LYS A 162 13.16 63.44 -18.83
C LYS A 162 11.94 64.34 -18.66
N ASN A 163 10.97 64.24 -19.56
CA ASN A 163 9.71 64.98 -19.47
C ASN A 163 8.73 64.22 -18.57
N LYS A 164 8.30 64.87 -17.49
CA LYS A 164 7.41 64.30 -16.48
C LYS A 164 6.01 64.09 -17.04
N GLU A 165 5.48 65.09 -17.74
CA GLU A 165 4.12 65.11 -18.27
C GLU A 165 3.87 63.96 -19.25
N VAL A 166 4.82 63.72 -20.17
CA VAL A 166 4.74 62.64 -21.17
C VAL A 166 4.60 61.28 -20.48
N SER A 167 5.42 61.02 -19.47
CA SER A 167 5.39 59.75 -18.75
C SER A 167 4.14 59.58 -17.89
N LEU A 168 3.62 60.66 -17.31
CA LEU A 168 2.39 60.61 -16.52
C LEU A 168 1.17 60.25 -17.39
N GLU A 169 1.08 60.82 -18.59
CA GLU A 169 0.00 60.54 -19.54
C GLU A 169 -0.09 59.04 -19.90
N PHE A 170 1.05 58.37 -20.09
CA PHE A 170 1.08 56.91 -20.33
C PHE A 170 0.56 56.10 -19.13
N ALA A 171 0.85 56.51 -17.90
CA ALA A 171 0.35 55.85 -16.69
C ALA A 171 -1.16 56.07 -16.51
N GLU A 172 -1.63 57.30 -16.74
CA GLU A 172 -3.06 57.66 -16.70
C GLU A 172 -3.87 57.00 -17.81
N CYS A 173 -3.29 56.79 -18.99
CA CYS A 173 -3.93 56.06 -20.07
C CYS A 173 -4.16 54.59 -19.67
N ALA A 174 -3.16 53.98 -19.02
CA ALA A 174 -3.24 52.60 -18.58
C ALA A 174 -4.22 52.38 -17.42
N SER A 175 -4.37 53.33 -16.50
CA SER A 175 -5.32 53.23 -15.39
C SER A 175 -6.80 53.25 -15.81
N ARG A 176 -7.09 53.61 -17.07
CA ARG A 176 -8.46 53.54 -17.64
C ARG A 176 -8.91 52.10 -17.92
N ASN A 177 -7.99 51.13 -17.95
CA ASN A 177 -8.32 49.73 -18.11
C ASN A 177 -8.58 49.10 -16.73
N PRO A 178 -9.77 48.53 -16.45
CA PRO A 178 -10.11 47.98 -15.14
C PRO A 178 -9.23 46.79 -14.71
N ASP A 179 -8.60 46.09 -15.65
CA ASP A 179 -7.71 44.95 -15.37
C ASP A 179 -6.24 45.37 -15.10
N MET A 180 -5.94 46.67 -15.18
CA MET A 180 -4.59 47.20 -15.03
C MET A 180 -4.52 48.33 -14.00
N VAL A 181 -3.34 48.46 -13.39
CA VAL A 181 -2.95 49.56 -12.53
C VAL A 181 -1.94 50.41 -13.29
N GLY A 182 -2.22 51.70 -13.43
CA GLY A 182 -1.29 52.67 -14.00
C GLY A 182 -0.15 52.94 -13.03
N ILE A 183 1.09 52.77 -13.48
CA ILE A 183 2.29 53.00 -12.68
C ILE A 183 3.12 54.11 -13.30
N PHE A 184 3.35 55.15 -12.50
CA PHE A 184 4.22 56.26 -12.79
C PHE A 184 5.54 56.10 -12.03
N PHE A 185 6.58 55.68 -12.72
CA PHE A 185 7.91 55.50 -12.16
C PHE A 185 8.69 56.81 -12.16
N ILE A 186 9.26 57.14 -11.01
CA ILE A 186 10.24 58.22 -10.84
C ILE A 186 11.58 57.56 -10.52
N MET A 187 12.53 57.64 -11.44
CA MET A 187 13.80 56.91 -11.36
C MET A 187 14.96 57.87 -11.13
N SER A 188 15.65 57.73 -10.01
CA SER A 188 16.88 58.47 -9.69
C SER A 188 18.09 57.73 -10.24
N ILE A 189 18.84 58.37 -11.14
CA ILE A 189 19.97 57.80 -11.87
C ILE A 189 21.26 58.42 -11.38
N ASP A 190 22.14 57.60 -10.80
CA ASP A 190 23.50 58.00 -10.47
C ASP A 190 24.46 57.65 -11.63
N PRO A 191 25.00 58.64 -12.36
CA PRO A 191 25.90 58.39 -13.48
C PRO A 191 27.27 57.83 -13.07
N CYS A 192 27.60 57.78 -11.77
CA CYS A 192 28.83 57.14 -11.29
C CYS A 192 28.76 55.60 -11.35
N ILE A 193 27.57 55.01 -11.49
CA ILE A 193 27.37 53.56 -11.65
C ILE A 193 27.71 53.16 -13.09
N LYS A 194 28.95 52.72 -13.32
CA LYS A 194 29.46 52.36 -14.67
C LYS A 194 29.01 51.00 -15.18
N SER A 195 28.42 50.15 -14.32
CA SER A 195 28.08 48.77 -14.65
C SER A 195 26.87 48.65 -15.60
N ILE A 196 26.00 49.67 -15.63
CA ILE A 196 24.74 49.65 -16.38
C ILE A 196 24.78 50.66 -17.53
N PRO A 197 24.83 50.22 -18.79
CA PRO A 197 24.80 51.12 -19.93
C PRO A 197 23.44 51.80 -20.10
N PHE A 198 23.44 53.13 -20.15
CA PHE A 198 22.30 53.96 -20.54
C PHE A 198 22.77 55.17 -21.34
N ALA A 199 21.97 55.67 -22.27
CA ALA A 199 22.36 56.83 -23.07
C ALA A 199 21.17 57.73 -23.37
N SER A 200 21.42 59.04 -23.48
CA SER A 200 20.49 59.93 -24.16
C SER A 200 20.53 59.62 -25.65
N ILE A 201 19.37 59.26 -26.19
CA ILE A 201 19.26 58.83 -27.59
C ILE A 201 18.73 59.91 -28.52
N LYS A 202 18.52 61.14 -28.03
CA LYS A 202 17.91 62.25 -28.78
C LYS A 202 18.51 62.48 -30.18
N LYS A 203 19.83 62.29 -30.35
CA LYS A 203 20.54 62.48 -31.62
C LYS A 203 20.47 61.28 -32.57
N GLU A 204 20.17 60.10 -32.05
CA GLU A 204 20.20 58.81 -32.75
C GLU A 204 18.79 58.22 -32.94
N SER A 205 17.79 58.73 -32.20
CA SER A 205 16.38 58.35 -32.26
C SER A 205 15.71 58.90 -33.52
N TYR A 206 14.69 58.20 -34.01
CA TYR A 206 13.78 58.71 -35.03
C TYR A 206 13.01 59.97 -34.55
N TYR A 207 12.66 60.00 -33.26
CA TYR A 207 11.98 61.13 -32.63
C TYR A 207 12.99 62.07 -31.95
N THR A 208 13.53 63.02 -32.71
CA THR A 208 14.56 63.96 -32.22
C THR A 208 14.04 65.04 -31.26
N GLU A 209 12.71 65.16 -31.12
CA GLU A 209 12.06 66.15 -30.24
C GLU A 209 12.01 65.70 -28.77
N GLU A 210 12.02 64.38 -28.53
CA GLU A 210 11.97 63.79 -27.19
C GLU A 210 13.37 63.68 -26.54
N ASP A 211 13.48 64.07 -25.27
CA ASP A 211 14.71 63.87 -24.48
C ASP A 211 14.65 62.51 -23.77
N GLU A 212 14.75 61.46 -24.59
CA GLU A 212 14.65 60.06 -24.17
C GLU A 212 16.01 59.53 -23.68
N ILE A 213 15.99 58.87 -22.52
CA ILE A 213 17.09 58.08 -21.98
C ILE A 213 16.74 56.60 -22.13
N LEU A 214 17.55 55.87 -22.91
CA LEU A 214 17.39 54.45 -23.14
C LEU A 214 18.40 53.66 -22.31
N PHE A 215 17.88 52.76 -21.49
CA PHE A 215 18.66 51.81 -20.70
C PHE A 215 18.75 50.48 -21.43
N SER A 216 19.88 49.81 -21.23
CA SER A 216 20.09 48.47 -21.75
C SER A 216 19.23 47.41 -21.04
N MET A 217 19.18 46.20 -21.61
CA MET A 217 18.47 45.07 -21.00
C MET A 217 19.01 44.73 -19.61
N HIS A 218 18.09 44.26 -18.76
CA HIS A 218 18.34 43.90 -17.37
C HIS A 218 18.93 45.08 -16.59
N THR A 219 18.10 46.10 -16.38
CA THR A 219 18.42 47.23 -15.51
C THR A 219 17.74 47.04 -14.16
N VAL A 220 18.52 47.12 -13.08
CA VAL A 220 18.07 46.87 -11.71
C VAL A 220 17.91 48.19 -10.96
N PHE A 221 16.80 48.31 -10.22
CA PHE A 221 16.49 49.44 -9.37
C PHE A 221 16.10 48.97 -7.97
N GLN A 222 16.43 49.76 -6.96
CA GLN A 222 15.87 49.62 -5.62
C GLN A 222 14.52 50.34 -5.54
N VAL A 223 13.50 49.66 -5.01
CA VAL A 223 12.17 50.24 -4.82
C VAL A 223 12.14 51.03 -3.53
N SER A 224 12.18 52.36 -3.62
CA SER A 224 12.29 53.25 -2.46
C SER A 224 10.94 53.52 -1.81
N ALA A 225 9.90 53.81 -2.60
CA ALA A 225 8.56 54.08 -2.09
C ALA A 225 7.49 53.79 -3.15
N ILE A 226 6.30 53.38 -2.69
CA ILE A 226 5.11 53.18 -3.53
C ILE A 226 3.96 54.00 -2.91
N LYS A 227 3.36 54.92 -3.67
CA LYS A 227 2.32 55.84 -3.17
C LYS A 227 1.18 55.95 -4.19
N PRO A 228 -0.10 55.93 -3.78
CA PRO A 228 -1.20 56.22 -4.69
C PRO A 228 -1.15 57.70 -5.13
N ILE A 229 -1.44 57.97 -6.41
CA ILE A 229 -1.55 59.32 -6.97
C ILE A 229 -3.01 59.77 -6.96
N ASP A 230 -3.94 58.83 -7.16
CA ASP A 230 -5.38 59.08 -7.21
C ASP A 230 -6.14 58.41 -6.05
N ASN A 231 -7.36 58.88 -5.80
CA ASN A 231 -8.25 58.30 -4.78
C ASN A 231 -8.92 56.99 -5.23
N THR A 232 -8.74 56.63 -6.52
CA THR A 232 -9.29 55.43 -7.15
C THR A 232 -8.41 54.20 -6.96
N ASN A 233 -7.19 54.36 -6.40
CA ASN A 233 -6.22 53.28 -6.21
C ASN A 233 -5.89 52.53 -7.53
N GLN A 234 -6.00 53.22 -8.66
CA GLN A 234 -5.68 52.68 -10.00
C GLN A 234 -4.47 53.36 -10.62
N LEU A 235 -3.93 54.42 -9.98
CA LEU A 235 -2.72 55.10 -10.40
C LEU A 235 -1.75 55.25 -9.23
N TYR A 236 -0.52 54.74 -9.38
CA TYR A 236 0.50 54.79 -8.34
C TYR A 236 1.81 55.41 -8.82
N GLN A 237 2.44 56.17 -7.93
CA GLN A 237 3.80 56.64 -8.02
C GLN A 237 4.74 55.61 -7.40
N VAL A 238 5.78 55.23 -8.13
CA VAL A 238 6.82 54.32 -7.64
C VAL A 238 8.17 55.00 -7.78
N GLU A 239 8.81 55.25 -6.64
CA GLU A 239 10.14 55.85 -6.56
C GLU A 239 11.20 54.76 -6.64
N LEU A 240 12.08 54.85 -7.63
CA LEU A 240 13.13 53.88 -7.94
C LEU A 240 14.50 54.57 -7.88
N GLN A 241 15.50 53.86 -7.36
CA GLN A 241 16.89 54.30 -7.38
C GLN A 241 17.73 53.31 -8.17
N LEU A 242 18.51 53.78 -9.15
CA LEU A 242 19.41 52.93 -9.92
C LEU A 242 20.45 52.30 -8.99
N THR A 243 20.62 50.99 -9.07
CA THR A 243 21.60 50.22 -8.28
C THR A 243 22.69 49.66 -9.19
N SER A 244 23.87 49.36 -8.64
CA SER A 244 24.97 48.73 -9.40
C SER A 244 24.85 47.21 -9.44
N ASP A 245 25.36 46.60 -10.50
CA ASP A 245 25.54 45.13 -10.63
C ASP A 245 26.56 44.58 -9.62
N ASP A 246 27.32 45.45 -8.92
CA ASP A 246 28.32 45.09 -7.91
C ASP A 246 27.73 44.81 -6.51
N ASP A 247 26.41 44.61 -6.41
CA ASP A 247 25.84 44.01 -5.21
C ASP A 247 26.50 42.65 -4.95
N GLN A 248 27.13 42.52 -3.78
CA GLN A 248 27.98 41.37 -3.43
C GLN A 248 27.22 40.05 -3.54
N GLN A 249 25.91 40.04 -3.29
CA GLN A 249 25.09 38.84 -3.29
C GLN A 249 24.66 38.43 -4.71
N LEU A 250 24.24 39.40 -5.52
CA LEU A 250 23.89 39.16 -6.93
C LEU A 250 25.11 38.68 -7.74
N ARG A 251 26.29 39.23 -7.44
CA ARG A 251 27.55 38.84 -8.09
C ARG A 251 27.93 37.39 -7.78
N LEU A 252 27.83 36.96 -6.52
CA LEU A 252 28.11 35.57 -6.13
C LEU A 252 27.13 34.56 -6.76
N LEU A 253 25.84 34.91 -6.83
CA LEU A 253 24.83 34.09 -7.52
C LEU A 253 25.15 33.96 -9.01
N THR A 254 25.50 35.07 -9.66
CA THR A 254 25.84 35.08 -11.09
C THR A 254 27.12 34.29 -11.37
N ASP A 255 28.16 34.46 -10.55
CA ASP A 255 29.42 33.74 -10.70
C ASP A 255 29.23 32.22 -10.58
N ARG A 256 28.37 31.77 -9.66
CA ARG A 256 28.03 30.35 -9.54
C ARG A 256 27.30 29.80 -10.77
N ILE A 257 26.27 30.49 -11.25
CA ILE A 257 25.54 30.05 -12.45
C ILE A 257 26.48 30.09 -13.67
N ARG A 258 27.43 31.03 -13.73
CA ARG A 258 28.49 31.05 -14.75
C ARG A 258 29.39 29.82 -14.67
N GLU A 259 29.74 29.33 -13.47
CA GLU A 259 30.51 28.09 -13.30
C GLU A 259 29.73 26.87 -13.82
N GLU A 260 28.44 26.77 -13.51
CA GLU A 260 27.57 25.66 -13.93
C GLU A 260 27.31 25.65 -15.45
N LEU A 261 27.28 26.82 -16.08
CA LEU A 261 27.11 27.00 -17.54
C LEU A 261 28.43 26.99 -18.33
N ARG A 262 29.58 26.68 -17.72
CA ARG A 262 30.89 26.64 -18.42
C ARG A 262 30.86 25.69 -19.64
N GLY A 263 31.53 26.12 -20.71
CA GLY A 263 31.89 25.28 -21.86
C GLY A 263 31.07 25.47 -23.15
N ASN A 264 29.88 26.09 -23.11
CA ASN A 264 29.07 26.37 -24.30
C ASN A 264 29.01 27.88 -24.58
N THR A 265 28.88 28.29 -25.84
CA THR A 265 28.70 29.71 -26.25
C THR A 265 27.38 29.92 -27.00
N GLY A 266 26.84 31.14 -26.95
CA GLY A 266 25.60 31.51 -27.65
C GLY A 266 24.39 30.66 -27.28
N TRP A 267 23.54 30.34 -28.27
CA TRP A 267 22.25 29.66 -28.07
C TRP A 267 22.34 28.30 -27.35
N LYS A 268 23.44 27.57 -27.51
CA LYS A 268 23.67 26.28 -26.80
C LYS A 268 23.78 26.48 -25.28
N ARG A 269 24.32 27.62 -24.83
CA ARG A 269 24.41 27.99 -23.42
C ARG A 269 23.03 28.37 -22.86
N LEU A 270 22.20 29.02 -23.68
CA LEU A 270 20.81 29.35 -23.31
C LEU A 270 19.96 28.11 -23.12
N GLY A 271 19.98 27.15 -24.05
CA GLY A 271 19.22 25.91 -23.89
C GLY A 271 19.64 25.11 -22.65
N LYS A 272 20.94 25.10 -22.32
CA LYS A 272 21.44 24.46 -21.09
C LYS A 272 20.90 25.18 -19.85
N LEU A 273 20.87 26.51 -19.85
CA LEU A 273 20.26 27.30 -18.79
C LEU A 273 18.78 26.93 -18.66
N LEU A 274 18.00 26.91 -19.75
CA LEU A 274 16.57 26.54 -19.73
C LEU A 274 16.31 25.14 -19.16
N LEU A 275 17.16 24.16 -19.48
CA LEU A 275 17.09 22.81 -18.92
C LEU A 275 17.36 22.77 -17.42
N GLN A 276 18.39 23.48 -16.94
CA GLN A 276 18.75 23.52 -15.52
C GLN A 276 17.65 24.16 -14.66
N ILE A 277 16.93 25.13 -15.22
CA ILE A 277 15.90 25.88 -14.50
C ILE A 277 14.50 25.22 -14.61
N GLY A 278 14.43 24.00 -15.17
CA GLY A 278 13.20 23.22 -15.30
C GLY A 278 12.20 23.74 -16.35
N GLN A 279 12.61 24.66 -17.23
CA GLN A 279 11.75 25.22 -18.28
C GLN A 279 11.79 24.33 -19.54
N PHE A 280 11.38 23.06 -19.39
CA PHE A 280 11.51 22.03 -20.42
C PHE A 280 10.79 22.38 -21.73
N ASN A 281 9.60 22.98 -21.67
CA ASN A 281 8.85 23.37 -22.88
C ASN A 281 9.57 24.49 -23.65
N LYS A 282 10.15 25.47 -22.96
CA LYS A 282 10.94 26.54 -23.61
C LYS A 282 12.26 26.02 -24.14
N ALA A 283 12.88 25.07 -23.44
CA ALA A 283 14.06 24.37 -23.93
C ALA A 283 13.73 23.56 -25.19
N GLU A 284 12.58 22.87 -25.23
CA GLU A 284 12.07 22.15 -26.40
C GLU A 284 11.90 23.10 -27.58
N GLU A 285 11.13 24.19 -27.41
CA GLU A 285 10.91 25.20 -28.44
C GLU A 285 12.23 25.76 -28.97
N LEU A 286 13.14 26.16 -28.07
CA LEU A 286 14.45 26.70 -28.45
C LEU A 286 15.29 25.68 -29.23
N TYR A 287 15.40 24.44 -28.74
CA TYR A 287 16.22 23.44 -29.40
C TYR A 287 15.63 22.97 -30.73
N ASN A 288 14.30 22.90 -30.85
CA ASN A 288 13.63 22.60 -32.12
C ASN A 288 13.83 23.74 -33.13
N ALA A 289 13.68 25.00 -32.71
CA ALA A 289 13.94 26.16 -33.56
C ALA A 289 15.41 26.18 -34.06
N LEU A 290 16.37 25.90 -33.19
CA LEU A 290 17.79 25.79 -33.57
C LEU A 290 18.04 24.62 -34.51
N LEU A 291 17.36 23.48 -34.30
CA LEU A 291 17.44 22.31 -35.16
C LEU A 291 16.91 22.60 -36.57
N GLU A 292 15.80 23.33 -36.70
CA GLU A 292 15.21 23.73 -37.99
C GLU A 292 16.10 24.73 -38.76
N GLN A 293 16.75 25.65 -38.04
CA GLN A 293 17.63 26.67 -38.65
C GLN A 293 19.01 26.12 -39.05
N THR A 294 19.42 24.97 -38.51
CA THR A 294 20.72 24.37 -38.79
C THR A 294 20.67 23.54 -40.07
N SER A 295 21.37 23.98 -41.12
CA SER A 295 21.46 23.24 -42.39
C SER A 295 22.54 22.16 -42.40
N ASP A 296 23.54 22.25 -41.52
CA ASP A 296 24.63 21.28 -41.40
C ASP A 296 24.18 20.06 -40.57
N GLU A 297 24.18 18.88 -41.20
CA GLU A 297 23.79 17.63 -40.55
C GLU A 297 24.74 17.23 -39.42
N ASP A 298 26.05 17.56 -39.49
CA ASP A 298 26.97 17.24 -38.40
C ASP A 298 26.69 18.10 -37.16
N GLU A 299 26.26 19.36 -37.34
CA GLU A 299 25.91 20.24 -36.22
C GLU A 299 24.61 19.82 -35.51
N LYS A 300 23.68 19.17 -36.21
CA LYS A 300 22.37 18.74 -35.65
C LYS A 300 22.52 17.77 -34.47
N GLN A 301 23.60 16.99 -34.41
CA GLN A 301 23.88 16.09 -33.28
C GLN A 301 23.91 16.81 -31.93
N HIS A 302 24.28 18.09 -31.92
CA HIS A 302 24.43 18.89 -30.71
C HIS A 302 23.07 19.36 -30.16
N TYR A 303 22.00 19.30 -30.96
CA TYR A 303 20.65 19.65 -30.56
C TYR A 303 19.80 18.41 -30.25
N TYR A 304 19.97 17.32 -31.02
CA TYR A 304 19.23 16.08 -30.78
C TYR A 304 19.42 15.49 -29.38
N ASN A 305 20.63 15.51 -28.82
CA ASN A 305 20.86 14.97 -27.47
C ASN A 305 20.20 15.81 -26.36
N PRO A 306 20.31 17.16 -26.33
CA PRO A 306 19.50 17.98 -25.43
C PRO A 306 17.99 17.80 -25.61
N ILE A 307 17.47 17.67 -26.85
CA ILE A 307 16.04 17.41 -27.10
C ILE A 307 15.62 16.06 -26.50
N GLY A 308 16.44 15.02 -26.67
CA GLY A 308 16.20 13.73 -26.03
C GLY A 308 16.13 13.85 -24.51
N LEU A 309 17.01 14.68 -23.90
CA LEU A 309 16.96 14.97 -22.47
C LEU A 309 15.71 15.74 -22.04
N VAL A 310 15.22 16.67 -22.87
CA VAL A 310 13.93 17.33 -22.62
C VAL A 310 12.81 16.30 -22.55
N TYR A 311 12.67 15.46 -23.57
CA TYR A 311 11.62 14.43 -23.60
C TYR A 311 11.77 13.39 -22.49
N TYR A 312 13.00 13.04 -22.10
CA TYR A 312 13.26 12.15 -20.97
C TYR A 312 12.71 12.75 -19.66
N ASN A 313 12.96 14.04 -19.39
CA ASN A 313 12.45 14.72 -18.19
C ASN A 313 10.94 14.98 -18.24
N GLN A 314 10.36 15.11 -19.44
CA GLN A 314 8.90 15.17 -19.63
C GLN A 314 8.21 13.80 -19.50
N GLY A 315 8.96 12.70 -19.31
CA GLY A 315 8.44 11.33 -19.20
C GLY A 315 8.10 10.65 -20.53
N ASN A 316 8.44 11.27 -21.68
CA ASN A 316 8.25 10.67 -23.00
C ASN A 316 9.50 9.93 -23.47
N TYR A 317 9.71 8.75 -22.90
CA TYR A 317 10.95 7.97 -23.11
C TYR A 317 11.12 7.45 -24.54
N GLU A 318 10.04 7.13 -25.26
CA GLU A 318 10.13 6.65 -26.65
C GLU A 318 10.65 7.75 -27.59
N LYS A 319 10.12 8.98 -27.46
CA LYS A 319 10.67 10.13 -28.21
C LYS A 319 12.09 10.43 -27.78
N ALA A 320 12.40 10.34 -26.48
CA ALA A 320 13.75 10.54 -25.98
C ALA A 320 14.75 9.58 -26.65
N ILE A 321 14.42 8.29 -26.71
CA ILE A 321 15.22 7.26 -27.39
C ILE A 321 15.39 7.61 -28.87
N TRP A 322 14.32 7.97 -29.57
CA TRP A 322 14.39 8.34 -30.99
C TRP A 322 15.38 9.47 -31.25
N TYR A 323 15.33 10.54 -30.44
CA TYR A 323 16.24 11.67 -30.55
C TYR A 323 17.68 11.28 -30.17
N TYR A 324 17.87 10.46 -29.15
CA TYR A 324 19.20 9.97 -28.79
C TYR A 324 19.79 9.05 -29.87
N GLU A 325 19.00 8.18 -30.50
CA GLU A 325 19.43 7.32 -31.60
C GLU A 325 19.80 8.14 -32.84
N LYS A 326 19.07 9.21 -33.14
CA LYS A 326 19.44 10.18 -34.20
C LYS A 326 20.76 10.88 -33.90
N ALA A 327 20.97 11.31 -32.65
CA ALA A 327 22.25 11.90 -32.24
C ALA A 327 23.39 10.88 -32.33
N LEU A 328 23.13 9.62 -32.00
CA LEU A 328 24.10 8.53 -32.05
C LEU A 328 24.50 8.20 -33.50
N GLU A 329 23.54 8.10 -34.43
CA GLU A 329 23.76 7.79 -35.84
C GLU A 329 24.76 8.77 -36.48
N ILE A 330 24.60 10.06 -36.22
CA ILE A 330 25.51 11.10 -36.71
C ILE A 330 26.89 10.97 -36.04
N ARG A 331 26.91 10.80 -34.71
CA ARG A 331 28.15 10.68 -33.92
C ARG A 331 29.01 9.49 -34.33
N GLU A 332 28.40 8.35 -34.65
CA GLU A 332 29.12 7.15 -35.11
C GLU A 332 29.79 7.35 -36.47
N GLN A 333 29.24 8.25 -37.31
CA GLN A 333 29.81 8.58 -38.62
C GLN A 333 30.92 9.64 -38.52
N THR A 334 30.82 10.58 -37.57
CA THR A 334 31.72 11.74 -37.51
C THR A 334 32.80 11.67 -36.43
N LEU A 335 32.64 10.84 -35.40
CA LEU A 335 33.57 10.75 -34.27
C LEU A 335 34.31 9.41 -34.22
N PRO A 336 35.55 9.38 -33.68
CA PRO A 336 36.26 8.13 -33.40
C PRO A 336 35.48 7.21 -32.47
N SER A 337 35.63 5.89 -32.63
CA SER A 337 34.88 4.88 -31.87
C SER A 337 35.11 4.87 -30.35
N ASN A 338 36.14 5.57 -29.86
CA ASN A 338 36.44 5.78 -28.44
C ASN A 338 36.07 7.19 -27.95
N HIS A 339 35.27 7.96 -28.69
CA HIS A 339 34.98 9.34 -28.32
C HIS A 339 34.03 9.43 -27.10
N PRO A 340 34.33 10.28 -26.09
CA PRO A 340 33.49 10.47 -24.89
C PRO A 340 32.01 10.75 -25.15
N HIS A 341 31.69 11.47 -26.24
CA HIS A 341 30.31 11.80 -26.59
C HIS A 341 29.50 10.57 -27.04
N LEU A 342 30.14 9.58 -27.67
CA LEU A 342 29.48 8.31 -27.99
C LEU A 342 29.07 7.58 -26.71
N ALA A 343 30.01 7.47 -25.75
CA ALA A 343 29.75 6.83 -24.47
C ALA A 343 28.64 7.53 -23.66
N ALA A 344 28.60 8.87 -23.67
CA ALA A 344 27.52 9.64 -23.04
C ALA A 344 26.16 9.37 -23.71
N THR A 345 26.12 9.27 -25.05
CA THR A 345 24.88 8.98 -25.79
C THR A 345 24.37 7.58 -25.48
N TYR A 346 25.24 6.58 -25.52
CA TYR A 346 24.90 5.21 -25.14
C TYR A 346 24.36 5.13 -23.70
N ASN A 347 24.95 5.87 -22.75
CA ASN A 347 24.42 5.94 -21.39
C ASN A 347 23.02 6.56 -21.33
N ASN A 348 22.75 7.64 -22.07
CA ASN A 348 21.42 8.26 -22.10
C ASN A 348 20.35 7.34 -22.70
N ILE A 349 20.70 6.65 -23.80
CA ILE A 349 19.84 5.62 -24.42
C ILE A 349 19.57 4.49 -23.42
N GLY A 350 20.61 4.00 -22.74
CA GLY A 350 20.50 2.97 -21.71
C GLY A 350 19.53 3.39 -20.59
N CYS A 351 19.69 4.60 -20.06
CA CYS A 351 18.79 5.14 -19.04
C CYS A 351 17.32 5.24 -19.54
N ALA A 352 17.10 5.60 -20.80
CA ALA A 352 15.75 5.71 -21.36
C ALA A 352 15.10 4.33 -21.57
N TYR A 353 15.83 3.34 -22.09
CA TYR A 353 15.33 1.95 -22.18
C TYR A 353 15.05 1.34 -20.79
N ASP A 354 15.86 1.69 -19.78
CA ASP A 354 15.67 1.24 -18.40
C ASP A 354 14.38 1.80 -17.76
N GLN A 355 13.95 3.01 -18.14
CA GLN A 355 12.68 3.58 -17.68
C GLN A 355 11.46 2.94 -18.37
N ILE A 356 11.60 2.43 -19.60
CA ILE A 356 10.53 1.72 -20.31
C ILE A 356 10.37 0.27 -19.81
N GLY A 357 11.38 -0.26 -19.09
CA GLY A 357 11.42 -1.64 -18.59
C GLY A 357 12.16 -2.62 -19.52
N GLU A 358 12.82 -2.13 -20.57
CA GLU A 358 13.60 -2.94 -21.51
C GLU A 358 15.06 -3.10 -21.00
N HIS A 359 15.20 -3.73 -19.82
CA HIS A 359 16.46 -3.80 -19.08
C HIS A 359 17.60 -4.48 -19.86
N SER A 360 17.30 -5.46 -20.73
CA SER A 360 18.30 -6.15 -21.55
C SER A 360 18.93 -5.22 -22.60
N LYS A 361 18.12 -4.36 -23.25
CA LYS A 361 18.61 -3.32 -24.16
C LYS A 361 19.38 -2.25 -23.40
N ALA A 362 18.85 -1.82 -22.25
CA ALA A 362 19.53 -0.86 -21.39
C ALA A 362 20.94 -1.33 -21.01
N LEU A 363 21.06 -2.59 -20.58
CA LEU A 363 22.32 -3.22 -20.24
C LEU A 363 23.30 -3.21 -21.43
N SER A 364 22.85 -3.63 -22.63
CA SER A 364 23.69 -3.62 -23.83
C SER A 364 24.25 -2.24 -24.16
N PHE A 365 23.43 -1.19 -24.03
CA PHE A 365 23.89 0.18 -24.25
C PHE A 365 24.84 0.67 -23.15
N HIS A 366 24.61 0.33 -21.88
CA HIS A 366 25.56 0.68 -20.81
C HIS A 366 26.89 -0.08 -20.93
N GLU A 367 26.87 -1.33 -21.40
CA GLU A 367 28.08 -2.12 -21.69
C GLU A 367 28.89 -1.49 -22.84
N LYS A 368 28.22 -1.09 -23.92
CA LYS A 368 28.86 -0.32 -25.01
C LYS A 368 29.48 0.98 -24.50
N ALA A 369 28.75 1.73 -23.67
CA ALA A 369 29.26 2.95 -23.06
C ALA A 369 30.52 2.68 -22.21
N LEU A 370 30.51 1.60 -21.42
CA LEU A 370 31.65 1.18 -20.61
C LEU A 370 32.85 0.81 -21.50
N GLU A 371 32.64 0.03 -22.57
CA GLU A 371 33.71 -0.36 -23.50
C GLU A 371 34.33 0.87 -24.18
N THR A 372 33.52 1.82 -24.63
CA THR A 372 33.99 3.09 -25.19
C THR A 372 34.83 3.87 -24.18
N TRP A 373 34.37 4.00 -22.93
CA TRP A 373 35.15 4.67 -21.88
C TRP A 373 36.45 3.96 -21.55
N GLN A 374 36.49 2.62 -21.54
CA GLN A 374 37.69 1.84 -21.27
C GLN A 374 38.77 2.03 -22.35
N LYS A 375 38.36 2.23 -23.61
CA LYS A 375 39.27 2.54 -24.72
C LYS A 375 39.75 4.00 -24.72
N ALA A 376 38.99 4.90 -24.08
CA ALA A 376 39.23 6.34 -24.12
C ALA A 376 40.04 6.86 -22.92
N LEU A 377 39.87 6.25 -21.75
CA LEU A 377 40.32 6.81 -20.47
C LEU A 377 41.11 5.79 -19.63
N PRO A 378 41.99 6.27 -18.72
CA PRO A 378 42.66 5.40 -17.74
C PRO A 378 41.65 4.65 -16.87
N SER A 379 42.03 3.44 -16.42
CA SER A 379 41.20 2.54 -15.62
C SER A 379 40.72 3.12 -14.27
N THR A 380 41.31 4.23 -13.82
CA THR A 380 40.94 4.94 -12.59
C THR A 380 39.99 6.12 -12.82
N HIS A 381 39.58 6.42 -14.05
CA HIS A 381 38.77 7.62 -14.32
C HIS A 381 37.34 7.52 -13.76
N SER A 382 36.82 8.60 -13.17
CA SER A 382 35.49 8.61 -12.51
C SER A 382 34.33 8.27 -13.46
N SER A 383 34.40 8.62 -14.75
CA SER A 383 33.41 8.22 -15.77
C SER A 383 33.22 6.70 -15.88
N LEU A 384 34.28 5.89 -15.68
CA LEU A 384 34.16 4.43 -15.66
C LEU A 384 33.34 3.97 -14.46
N ALA A 385 33.53 4.60 -13.30
CA ALA A 385 32.74 4.31 -12.11
C ALA A 385 31.26 4.61 -12.33
N THR A 386 30.92 5.68 -13.06
CA THR A 386 29.52 5.99 -13.42
C THR A 386 28.91 4.92 -14.32
N SER A 387 29.61 4.47 -15.37
CA SER A 387 29.11 3.38 -16.22
C SER A 387 28.95 2.06 -15.44
N TYR A 388 29.91 1.70 -14.58
CA TYR A 388 29.75 0.54 -13.69
C TYR A 388 28.55 0.69 -12.75
N ASN A 389 28.30 1.89 -12.22
CA ASN A 389 27.15 2.15 -11.36
C ASN A 389 25.82 1.97 -12.11
N ASN A 390 25.72 2.48 -13.34
CA ASN A 390 24.53 2.33 -14.18
C ASN A 390 24.25 0.85 -14.52
N ILE A 391 25.29 0.09 -14.88
CA ILE A 391 25.18 -1.37 -15.08
C ILE A 391 24.71 -2.06 -13.80
N GLY A 392 25.27 -1.69 -12.64
CA GLY A 392 24.84 -2.19 -11.34
C GLY A 392 23.36 -1.92 -11.05
N LEU A 393 22.87 -0.71 -11.37
CA LEU A 393 21.46 -0.36 -11.22
C LEU A 393 20.54 -1.21 -12.10
N VAL A 394 20.92 -1.48 -13.34
CA VAL A 394 20.15 -2.34 -14.25
C VAL A 394 20.12 -3.78 -13.73
N TYR A 395 21.26 -4.35 -13.32
CA TYR A 395 21.27 -5.68 -12.70
C TYR A 395 20.43 -5.75 -11.41
N LYS A 396 20.43 -4.68 -10.60
CA LYS A 396 19.57 -4.60 -9.42
C LYS A 396 18.09 -4.65 -9.80
N LYS A 397 17.68 -3.92 -10.85
CA LYS A 397 16.31 -3.94 -11.39
C LYS A 397 15.93 -5.28 -12.02
N MET A 398 16.90 -6.01 -12.59
CA MET A 398 16.71 -7.36 -13.11
C MET A 398 16.67 -8.45 -12.02
N GLY A 399 16.85 -8.09 -10.75
CA GLY A 399 16.91 -9.05 -9.64
C GLY A 399 18.25 -9.82 -9.54
N GLU A 400 19.26 -9.51 -10.36
CA GLU A 400 20.57 -10.14 -10.32
C GLU A 400 21.50 -9.44 -9.30
N TYR A 401 21.13 -9.50 -8.01
CA TYR A 401 21.76 -8.71 -6.95
C TYR A 401 23.26 -8.97 -6.76
N SER A 402 23.73 -10.20 -6.97
CA SER A 402 25.16 -10.54 -6.87
C SER A 402 26.01 -9.83 -7.92
N LYS A 403 25.51 -9.77 -9.17
CA LYS A 403 26.17 -9.01 -10.23
C LYS A 403 26.10 -7.51 -9.94
N ALA A 404 24.93 -7.02 -9.51
CA ALA A 404 24.75 -5.62 -9.13
C ALA A 404 25.78 -5.15 -8.07
N LEU A 405 25.94 -5.92 -6.98
CA LEU A 405 26.94 -5.65 -5.95
C LEU A 405 28.36 -5.61 -6.54
N SER A 406 28.74 -6.59 -7.36
CA SER A 406 30.08 -6.63 -7.97
C SER A 406 30.40 -5.39 -8.80
N PHE A 407 29.41 -4.84 -9.49
CA PHE A 407 29.55 -3.63 -10.30
C PHE A 407 29.60 -2.36 -9.46
N HIS A 408 28.73 -2.25 -8.44
CA HIS A 408 28.76 -1.13 -7.50
C HIS A 408 30.04 -1.10 -6.65
N GLU A 409 30.57 -2.25 -6.25
CA GLU A 409 31.85 -2.37 -5.55
C GLU A 409 33.03 -1.93 -6.42
N LYS A 410 33.05 -2.30 -7.72
CA LYS A 410 34.05 -1.80 -8.68
C LYS A 410 33.98 -0.27 -8.81
N ALA A 411 32.77 0.28 -8.94
CA ALA A 411 32.56 1.73 -8.99
C ALA A 411 33.08 2.42 -7.71
N LEU A 412 32.78 1.85 -6.53
CA LEU A 412 33.26 2.35 -5.25
C LEU A 412 34.79 2.31 -5.16
N GLN A 413 35.43 1.20 -5.56
CA GLN A 413 36.90 1.06 -5.53
C GLN A 413 37.60 2.10 -6.40
N ILE A 414 37.07 2.38 -7.60
CA ILE A 414 37.61 3.42 -8.49
C ILE A 414 37.51 4.80 -7.83
N ARG A 415 36.33 5.13 -7.28
CA ARG A 415 36.10 6.42 -6.60
C ARG A 415 36.95 6.57 -5.34
N GLN A 416 37.15 5.53 -4.54
CA GLN A 416 38.00 5.57 -3.34
C GLN A 416 39.48 5.82 -3.66
N LYS A 417 39.97 5.33 -4.81
CA LYS A 417 41.36 5.55 -5.25
C LYS A 417 41.59 6.95 -5.82
N THR A 418 40.54 7.63 -6.26
CA THR A 418 40.66 8.89 -7.03
C THR A 418 40.11 10.11 -6.32
N LEU A 419 39.20 9.93 -5.37
CA LEU A 419 38.50 11.02 -4.70
C LEU A 419 38.86 11.07 -3.21
N PRO A 420 38.86 12.27 -2.60
CA PRO A 420 38.98 12.42 -1.16
C PRO A 420 37.92 11.61 -0.41
N SER A 421 38.26 11.12 0.79
CA SER A 421 37.39 10.26 1.62
C SER A 421 36.01 10.83 1.94
N ASN A 422 35.81 12.14 1.78
CA ASN A 422 34.58 12.86 2.07
C ASN A 422 33.85 13.34 0.79
N HIS A 423 34.28 12.92 -0.41
CA HIS A 423 33.68 13.37 -1.66
C HIS A 423 32.23 12.85 -1.86
N PRO A 424 31.24 13.68 -2.25
CA PRO A 424 29.83 13.27 -2.40
C PRO A 424 29.59 12.05 -3.31
N GLN A 425 30.35 11.89 -4.39
CA GLN A 425 30.27 10.69 -5.26
C GLN A 425 30.55 9.35 -4.53
N LEU A 426 31.30 9.36 -3.42
CA LEU A 426 31.45 8.18 -2.56
C LEU A 426 30.15 7.86 -1.81
N ALA A 427 29.43 8.90 -1.38
CA ALA A 427 28.12 8.80 -0.75
C ALA A 427 27.12 8.12 -1.70
N THR A 428 27.07 8.55 -2.97
CA THR A 428 26.28 7.90 -4.02
C THR A 428 26.61 6.41 -4.18
N SER A 429 27.90 6.04 -4.17
CA SER A 429 28.30 4.63 -4.28
C SER A 429 27.85 3.81 -3.08
N TYR A 430 27.97 4.34 -1.86
CA TYR A 430 27.45 3.68 -0.66
C TYR A 430 25.93 3.54 -0.70
N SER A 431 25.22 4.58 -1.14
CA SER A 431 23.77 4.57 -1.31
C SER A 431 23.31 3.51 -2.33
N CYS A 432 24.03 3.34 -3.44
CA CYS A 432 23.72 2.28 -4.41
C CYS A 432 23.93 0.87 -3.85
N ILE A 433 25.02 0.62 -3.12
CA ILE A 433 25.28 -0.67 -2.45
C ILE A 433 24.20 -0.93 -1.39
N ALA A 434 23.89 0.07 -0.57
CA ALA A 434 22.83 -0.01 0.43
C ALA A 434 21.48 -0.35 -0.20
N GLY A 435 21.17 0.26 -1.35
CA GLY A 435 19.96 -0.03 -2.13
C GLY A 435 19.89 -1.46 -2.67
N VAL A 436 21.02 -2.10 -2.98
CA VAL A 436 21.02 -3.53 -3.34
C VAL A 436 20.73 -4.39 -2.12
N TYR A 437 21.40 -4.13 -0.98
CA TYR A 437 21.11 -4.85 0.27
C TYR A 437 19.67 -4.65 0.75
N TYR A 438 19.11 -3.45 0.56
CA TYR A 438 17.71 -3.15 0.84
C TYR A 438 16.76 -3.99 -0.03
N ASN A 439 17.00 -4.07 -1.35
CA ASN A 439 16.19 -4.93 -2.24
C ASN A 439 16.34 -6.43 -1.92
N MET A 440 17.49 -6.82 -1.36
CA MET A 440 17.71 -8.16 -0.79
C MET A 440 17.13 -8.32 0.63
N ARG A 441 16.40 -7.34 1.16
CA ARG A 441 15.89 -7.29 2.54
C ARG A 441 16.96 -7.55 3.63
N GLU A 442 18.24 -7.36 3.32
CA GLU A 442 19.34 -7.46 4.27
C GLU A 442 19.56 -6.11 4.98
N TYR A 443 18.52 -5.65 5.71
CA TYR A 443 18.48 -4.31 6.29
C TYR A 443 19.67 -4.01 7.22
N SER A 444 20.14 -5.02 7.97
CA SER A 444 21.31 -4.91 8.85
C SER A 444 22.62 -4.62 8.11
N LYS A 445 22.75 -5.07 6.86
CA LYS A 445 23.89 -4.72 5.99
C LYS A 445 23.65 -3.40 5.26
N ALA A 446 22.41 -3.07 4.92
CA ALA A 446 22.07 -1.82 4.23
C ALA A 446 22.30 -0.57 5.12
N LEU A 447 21.88 -0.63 6.40
CA LEU A 447 21.95 0.51 7.33
C LEU A 447 23.35 1.12 7.45
N PRO A 448 24.45 0.37 7.71
CA PRO A 448 25.80 0.93 7.79
C PRO A 448 26.26 1.67 6.54
N PHE A 449 25.77 1.28 5.35
CA PHE A 449 26.10 1.97 4.11
C PHE A 449 25.30 3.26 3.95
N TYR A 450 24.01 3.28 4.29
CA TYR A 450 23.22 4.51 4.33
C TYR A 450 23.71 5.49 5.41
N GLU A 451 24.14 5.01 6.57
CA GLU A 451 24.75 5.84 7.61
C GLU A 451 26.06 6.49 7.12
N LYS A 452 26.89 5.76 6.37
CA LYS A 452 28.09 6.32 5.73
C LYS A 452 27.76 7.37 4.67
N ASP A 453 26.74 7.10 3.84
CA ASP A 453 26.22 8.05 2.86
C ASP A 453 25.81 9.36 3.54
N ILE A 454 24.94 9.28 4.56
CA ILE A 454 24.49 10.43 5.35
C ILE A 454 25.67 11.15 6.02
N ALA A 455 26.61 10.42 6.64
CA ALA A 455 27.74 11.01 7.33
C ALA A 455 28.69 11.77 6.38
N ILE A 456 28.86 11.29 5.15
CA ILE A 456 29.62 12.01 4.12
C ILE A 456 28.86 13.27 3.72
N CYS A 457 27.58 13.13 3.36
CA CYS A 457 26.73 14.25 2.96
C CYS A 457 26.66 15.36 4.04
N GLN A 458 26.50 15.01 5.32
CA GLN A 458 26.48 15.99 6.42
C GLN A 458 27.82 16.74 6.60
N ARG A 459 28.94 16.12 6.27
CA ARG A 459 30.28 16.71 6.46
C ARG A 459 30.72 17.58 5.29
N THR A 460 30.17 17.37 4.11
CA THR A 460 30.64 18.05 2.88
C THR A 460 29.61 18.88 2.17
N LEU A 461 28.32 18.60 2.38
CA LEU A 461 27.24 19.32 1.75
C LEU A 461 26.57 20.26 2.77
N PRO A 462 26.03 21.41 2.33
CA PRO A 462 25.20 22.27 3.17
C PRO A 462 24.05 21.50 3.83
N SER A 463 23.62 21.94 5.01
CA SER A 463 22.56 21.25 5.77
C SER A 463 21.20 21.18 5.06
N ASN A 464 21.02 21.96 4.00
CA ASN A 464 19.83 22.02 3.17
C ASN A 464 20.03 21.40 1.77
N HIS A 465 21.12 20.65 1.53
CA HIS A 465 21.38 20.08 0.21
C HIS A 465 20.38 18.97 -0.16
N PRO A 466 19.84 18.92 -1.40
CA PRO A 466 18.87 17.91 -1.82
C PRO A 466 19.35 16.46 -1.68
N GLU A 467 20.64 16.19 -1.94
CA GLU A 467 21.19 14.83 -1.76
C GLU A 467 21.07 14.34 -0.31
N LEU A 468 21.21 15.23 0.67
CA LEU A 468 21.03 14.88 2.08
C LEU A 468 19.57 14.51 2.39
N ALA A 469 18.60 15.19 1.74
CA ALA A 469 17.19 14.81 1.83
C ALA A 469 16.95 13.42 1.24
N THR A 470 17.54 13.10 0.09
CA THR A 470 17.44 11.78 -0.54
C THR A 470 18.03 10.68 0.35
N SER A 471 19.21 10.91 0.96
CA SER A 471 19.80 9.94 1.89
C SER A 471 18.92 9.70 3.12
N TYR A 472 18.28 10.75 3.67
CA TYR A 472 17.31 10.60 4.77
C TYR A 472 16.04 9.86 4.33
N SER A 473 15.52 10.11 3.13
CA SER A 473 14.40 9.34 2.59
C SER A 473 14.75 7.87 2.43
N ASN A 474 15.93 7.54 1.90
CA ASN A 474 16.36 6.16 1.67
C ASN A 474 16.52 5.37 2.98
N ILE A 475 17.15 5.96 4.01
CA ILE A 475 17.24 5.29 5.31
C ILE A 475 15.88 5.20 6.02
N GLY A 476 14.99 6.17 5.78
CA GLY A 476 13.61 6.13 6.25
C GLY A 476 12.86 4.91 5.71
N LEU A 477 13.00 4.61 4.41
CA LEU A 477 12.41 3.41 3.79
C LEU A 477 12.87 2.11 4.46
N VAL A 478 14.16 2.02 4.81
CA VAL A 478 14.69 0.85 5.52
C VAL A 478 14.03 0.66 6.88
N TYR A 479 13.90 1.74 7.66
CA TYR A 479 13.25 1.66 8.97
C TYR A 479 11.76 1.37 8.88
N ASP A 480 11.08 1.88 7.84
CA ASP A 480 9.65 1.65 7.61
C ASP A 480 9.39 0.17 7.33
N ASP A 481 10.19 -0.42 6.43
CA ASP A 481 10.16 -1.85 6.09
C ASP A 481 10.52 -2.77 7.26
N MET A 482 11.36 -2.30 8.20
CA MET A 482 11.68 -3.01 9.44
C MET A 482 10.54 -2.96 10.48
N GLY A 483 9.46 -2.20 10.22
CA GLY A 483 8.36 -1.98 11.17
C GLY A 483 8.62 -0.85 12.17
N GLU A 484 9.74 -0.13 12.06
CA GLU A 484 10.10 1.01 12.92
C GLU A 484 9.52 2.33 12.37
N HIS A 485 8.20 2.35 12.09
CA HIS A 485 7.50 3.43 11.39
C HIS A 485 7.71 4.83 12.01
N LEU A 486 7.81 4.93 13.34
CA LEU A 486 8.09 6.20 14.01
C LEU A 486 9.50 6.73 13.74
N LYS A 487 10.50 5.85 13.68
CA LYS A 487 11.86 6.26 13.31
C LYS A 487 11.90 6.64 11.84
N ALA A 488 11.23 5.86 10.97
CA ALA A 488 11.09 6.18 9.56
C ALA A 488 10.49 7.58 9.35
N LEU A 489 9.37 7.87 10.02
CA LEU A 489 8.71 9.18 9.98
C LEU A 489 9.67 10.31 10.40
N SER A 490 10.49 10.10 11.43
CA SER A 490 11.47 11.11 11.86
C SER A 490 12.53 11.43 10.79
N PHE A 491 12.91 10.44 9.97
CA PHE A 491 13.83 10.64 8.85
C PHE A 491 13.12 11.27 7.64
N TYR A 492 11.88 10.85 7.35
CA TYR A 492 11.05 11.48 6.31
C TYR A 492 10.79 12.96 6.61
N GLU A 493 10.50 13.31 7.86
CA GLU A 493 10.34 14.71 8.28
C GLU A 493 11.64 15.53 8.14
N LYS A 494 12.81 14.92 8.39
CA LYS A 494 14.11 15.59 8.14
C LYS A 494 14.30 15.85 6.64
N ALA A 495 14.00 14.87 5.80
CA ALA A 495 14.05 15.03 4.34
C ALA A 495 13.08 16.11 3.86
N PHE A 496 11.84 16.08 4.37
CA PHE A 496 10.80 17.06 4.06
C PHE A 496 11.22 18.48 4.44
N LYS A 497 11.71 18.70 5.66
CA LYS A 497 12.18 20.02 6.13
C LYS A 497 13.32 20.58 5.29
N ILE A 498 14.18 19.71 4.73
CA ILE A 498 15.22 20.15 3.81
C ILE A 498 14.58 20.62 2.50
N ARG A 499 13.71 19.81 1.90
CA ARG A 499 13.03 20.11 0.62
C ARG A 499 12.13 21.35 0.72
N GLU A 500 11.39 21.50 1.81
CA GLU A 500 10.53 22.66 2.07
C GLU A 500 11.32 23.98 2.13
N LYS A 501 12.56 23.95 2.63
CA LYS A 501 13.42 25.14 2.72
C LYS A 501 14.13 25.49 1.41
N THR A 502 14.21 24.57 0.46
CA THR A 502 15.00 24.73 -0.77
C THR A 502 14.18 24.72 -2.05
N LEU A 503 12.98 24.17 -2.03
CA LEU A 503 12.14 23.99 -3.21
C LEU A 503 10.84 24.79 -3.08
N PRO A 504 10.30 25.32 -4.20
CA PRO A 504 8.96 25.90 -4.23
C PRO A 504 7.91 24.89 -3.76
N SER A 505 6.81 25.39 -3.17
CA SER A 505 5.73 24.55 -2.63
C SER A 505 5.14 23.55 -3.64
N ASN A 506 5.19 23.90 -4.94
CA ASN A 506 4.63 23.09 -6.03
C ASN A 506 5.69 22.22 -6.72
N HIS A 507 6.90 22.07 -6.15
CA HIS A 507 7.93 21.25 -6.78
C HIS A 507 7.59 19.74 -6.69
N PRO A 508 7.82 18.92 -7.74
CA PRO A 508 7.53 17.48 -7.73
C PRO A 508 8.10 16.70 -6.53
N ASP A 509 9.33 17.01 -6.10
CA ASP A 509 9.95 16.38 -4.92
C ASP A 509 9.16 16.62 -3.61
N MET A 510 8.35 17.69 -3.54
CA MET A 510 7.44 17.89 -2.42
C MET A 510 6.32 16.84 -2.43
N ALA A 511 5.78 16.50 -3.60
CA ALA A 511 4.79 15.43 -3.75
C ALA A 511 5.37 14.06 -3.38
N ILE A 512 6.62 13.76 -3.78
CA ILE A 512 7.32 12.53 -3.36
C ILE A 512 7.42 12.46 -1.83
N SER A 513 7.78 13.57 -1.19
CA SER A 513 7.91 13.64 0.27
C SER A 513 6.57 13.41 0.98
N TYR A 514 5.50 14.05 0.50
CA TYR A 514 4.15 13.82 1.01
C TYR A 514 3.69 12.38 0.82
N ASN A 515 4.01 11.74 -0.31
CA ASN A 515 3.72 10.33 -0.53
C ASN A 515 4.49 9.42 0.44
N THR A 516 5.79 9.65 0.67
CA THR A 516 6.57 8.85 1.65
C THR A 516 6.05 8.98 3.07
N ILE A 517 5.65 10.19 3.47
CA ILE A 517 5.04 10.45 4.78
C ILE A 517 3.64 9.81 4.87
N GLY A 518 2.85 9.89 3.80
CA GLY A 518 1.53 9.27 3.72
C GLY A 518 1.58 7.74 3.83
N ASN A 519 2.57 7.10 3.20
CA ASN A 519 2.80 5.66 3.31
C ASN A 519 3.14 5.27 4.77
N ALA A 520 4.02 6.03 5.43
CA ALA A 520 4.34 5.80 6.85
C ALA A 520 3.10 5.92 7.74
N TYR A 521 2.25 6.93 7.53
CA TYR A 521 0.99 7.06 8.24
C TYR A 521 0.00 5.92 7.95
N THR A 522 -0.01 5.40 6.71
CA THR A 522 -0.82 4.24 6.35
C THR A 522 -0.39 2.99 7.12
N ASN A 523 0.92 2.74 7.22
CA ASN A 523 1.49 1.64 7.99
C ASN A 523 1.22 1.79 9.50
N MET A 524 1.15 3.02 10.00
CA MET A 524 0.77 3.33 11.39
C MET A 524 -0.75 3.27 11.65
N GLU A 525 -1.57 2.88 10.66
CA GLU A 525 -3.04 2.90 10.70
C GLU A 525 -3.65 4.33 10.95
N GLU A 526 -2.87 5.40 10.72
CA GLU A 526 -3.31 6.80 10.83
C GLU A 526 -3.91 7.32 9.51
N TYR A 527 -4.99 6.68 9.04
CA TYR A 527 -5.52 6.87 7.69
C TYR A 527 -5.91 8.31 7.33
N SER A 528 -6.37 9.11 8.28
CA SER A 528 -6.75 10.52 8.04
C SER A 528 -5.55 11.39 7.67
N LYS A 529 -4.41 11.21 8.35
CA LYS A 529 -3.16 11.90 8.03
C LYS A 529 -2.54 11.37 6.74
N ALA A 530 -2.67 10.06 6.49
CA ALA A 530 -2.24 9.45 5.24
C ALA A 530 -2.99 10.05 4.05
N LEU A 531 -4.33 10.07 4.08
CA LEU A 531 -5.15 10.69 3.03
C LEU A 531 -4.80 12.15 2.82
N SER A 532 -4.70 12.96 3.89
CA SER A 532 -4.32 14.37 3.77
C SER A 532 -2.95 14.57 3.11
N SER A 533 -1.99 13.68 3.39
CA SER A 533 -0.65 13.74 2.78
C SER A 533 -0.71 13.37 1.29
N HIS A 534 -1.40 12.28 0.93
CA HIS A 534 -1.55 11.87 -0.47
C HIS A 534 -2.40 12.83 -1.30
N GLU A 535 -3.41 13.47 -0.72
CA GLU A 535 -4.20 14.52 -1.37
C GLU A 535 -3.36 15.75 -1.68
N LYS A 536 -2.48 16.18 -0.78
CA LYS A 536 -1.50 17.24 -1.06
C LYS A 536 -0.52 16.86 -2.15
N ALA A 537 -0.04 15.61 -2.17
CA ALA A 537 0.80 15.11 -3.24
C ALA A 537 0.06 15.14 -4.60
N LEU A 538 -1.21 14.76 -4.61
CA LEU A 538 -2.07 14.80 -5.78
C LEU A 538 -2.32 16.24 -6.27
N GLU A 539 -2.55 17.19 -5.36
CA GLU A 539 -2.72 18.62 -5.68
C GLU A 539 -1.45 19.21 -6.32
N ILE A 540 -0.27 18.89 -5.77
CA ILE A 540 1.01 19.30 -6.35
C ILE A 540 1.17 18.70 -7.75
N ALA A 541 0.88 17.40 -7.92
CA ALA A 541 0.95 16.74 -9.22
C ALA A 541 -0.01 17.37 -10.24
N GLN A 542 -1.24 17.70 -9.82
CA GLN A 542 -2.26 18.40 -10.62
C GLN A 542 -1.79 19.76 -11.13
N ASN A 543 -1.12 20.52 -10.28
CA ASN A 543 -0.64 21.86 -10.60
C ASN A 543 0.64 21.86 -11.45
N THR A 544 1.36 20.74 -11.50
CA THR A 544 2.72 20.67 -12.08
C THR A 544 2.77 19.95 -13.41
N PHE A 545 1.98 18.88 -13.57
CA PHE A 545 2.08 18.00 -14.73
C PHE A 545 0.80 17.98 -15.58
N PRO A 546 0.89 17.68 -16.89
CA PRO A 546 -0.29 17.44 -17.73
C PRO A 546 -1.13 16.29 -17.20
N SER A 547 -2.45 16.31 -17.40
CA SER A 547 -3.42 15.35 -16.82
C SER A 547 -3.14 13.86 -17.06
N ASN A 548 -2.26 13.53 -18.00
CA ASN A 548 -1.89 12.16 -18.35
C ASN A 548 -0.50 11.77 -17.81
N HIS A 549 0.10 12.55 -16.89
CA HIS A 549 1.44 12.23 -16.40
C HIS A 549 1.44 11.02 -15.43
N PRO A 550 2.44 10.12 -15.48
CA PRO A 550 2.51 8.94 -14.61
C PRO A 550 2.41 9.24 -13.10
N ASP A 551 2.86 10.42 -12.65
CA ASP A 551 2.80 10.80 -11.23
C ASP A 551 1.37 11.01 -10.69
N PHE A 552 0.39 11.29 -11.56
CA PHE A 552 -1.02 11.27 -11.17
C PHE A 552 -1.46 9.88 -10.75
N ALA A 553 -1.07 8.87 -11.53
CA ALA A 553 -1.43 7.48 -11.28
C ALA A 553 -0.81 6.98 -9.97
N SER A 554 0.46 7.32 -9.68
CA SER A 554 1.11 6.99 -8.41
C SER A 554 0.36 7.54 -7.19
N SER A 555 -0.13 8.78 -7.27
CA SER A 555 -0.92 9.39 -6.19
C SER A 555 -2.28 8.70 -6.02
N TYR A 556 -2.96 8.34 -7.11
CA TYR A 556 -4.19 7.56 -7.05
C TYR A 556 -3.98 6.13 -6.52
N ILE A 557 -2.86 5.49 -6.86
CA ILE A 557 -2.49 4.17 -6.32
C ILE A 557 -2.33 4.25 -4.81
N ASN A 558 -1.59 5.25 -4.30
CA ASN A 558 -1.39 5.39 -2.86
C ASN A 558 -2.71 5.67 -2.13
N ILE A 559 -3.56 6.57 -2.66
CA ILE A 559 -4.90 6.83 -2.09
C ILE A 559 -5.76 5.55 -2.12
N GLY A 560 -5.71 4.78 -3.22
CA GLY A 560 -6.37 3.49 -3.34
C GLY A 560 -5.89 2.50 -2.27
N ALA A 561 -4.58 2.45 -2.00
CA ALA A 561 -4.00 1.61 -0.97
C ALA A 561 -4.43 2.01 0.45
N VAL A 562 -4.60 3.32 0.73
CA VAL A 562 -5.18 3.77 1.99
C VAL A 562 -6.62 3.29 2.13
N TYR A 563 -7.45 3.44 1.09
CA TYR A 563 -8.85 2.96 1.13
C TYR A 563 -8.95 1.44 1.24
N ASP A 564 -8.05 0.67 0.62
CA ASP A 564 -7.97 -0.78 0.80
C ASP A 564 -7.57 -1.16 2.23
N SER A 565 -6.61 -0.42 2.81
CA SER A 565 -6.24 -0.56 4.23
C SER A 565 -7.41 -0.24 5.16
N MET A 566 -8.22 0.77 4.83
CA MET A 566 -9.49 1.10 5.50
C MET A 566 -10.62 0.10 5.21
N ARG A 567 -10.41 -0.85 4.30
CA ARG A 567 -11.41 -1.84 3.82
C ARG A 567 -12.59 -1.22 3.08
N GLU A 568 -12.43 0.01 2.58
CA GLU A 568 -13.38 0.68 1.69
C GLU A 568 -13.12 0.29 0.23
N TYR A 569 -13.28 -1.01 -0.06
CA TYR A 569 -12.84 -1.62 -1.32
C TYR A 569 -13.43 -0.97 -2.58
N SER A 570 -14.68 -0.49 -2.54
CA SER A 570 -15.29 0.20 -3.68
C SER A 570 -14.60 1.52 -4.02
N LYS A 571 -14.19 2.29 -3.01
CA LYS A 571 -13.40 3.50 -3.22
C LYS A 571 -11.99 3.15 -3.69
N ALA A 572 -11.35 2.14 -3.08
CA ALA A 572 -10.03 1.67 -3.50
C ALA A 572 -10.01 1.31 -4.99
N LEU A 573 -10.97 0.48 -5.44
CA LEU A 573 -11.12 0.12 -6.86
C LEU A 573 -11.35 1.35 -7.74
N SER A 574 -12.18 2.31 -7.33
CA SER A 574 -12.41 3.53 -8.13
C SER A 574 -11.13 4.36 -8.35
N PHE A 575 -10.23 4.40 -7.37
CA PHE A 575 -8.94 5.09 -7.49
C PHE A 575 -7.94 4.28 -8.32
N TYR A 576 -7.90 2.96 -8.14
CA TYR A 576 -7.08 2.08 -8.99
C TYR A 576 -7.53 2.09 -10.45
N GLU A 577 -8.83 2.17 -10.74
CA GLU A 577 -9.36 2.29 -12.10
C GLU A 577 -8.94 3.61 -12.77
N LYS A 578 -8.96 4.73 -12.03
CA LYS A 578 -8.43 6.01 -12.52
C LYS A 578 -6.93 5.93 -12.83
N ALA A 579 -6.15 5.30 -11.95
CA ALA A 579 -4.72 5.06 -12.20
C ALA A 579 -4.51 4.15 -13.43
N LEU A 580 -5.37 3.15 -13.62
CA LEU A 580 -5.29 2.19 -14.72
C LEU A 580 -5.57 2.87 -16.05
N GLU A 581 -6.59 3.73 -16.12
CA GLU A 581 -6.91 4.51 -17.30
C GLU A 581 -5.74 5.40 -17.73
N ILE A 582 -5.08 6.07 -16.77
CA ILE A 582 -3.91 6.91 -17.05
C ILE A 582 -2.76 6.04 -17.57
N HIS A 583 -2.41 4.96 -16.88
CA HIS A 583 -1.31 4.08 -17.28
C HIS A 583 -1.57 3.41 -18.64
N GLN A 584 -2.78 2.96 -18.95
CA GLN A 584 -3.11 2.35 -20.24
C GLN A 584 -3.01 3.34 -21.41
N LYS A 585 -3.26 4.64 -21.18
CA LYS A 585 -3.13 5.68 -22.21
C LYS A 585 -1.68 6.12 -22.45
N THR A 586 -0.82 5.94 -21.47
CA THR A 586 0.50 6.60 -21.41
C THR A 586 1.67 5.64 -21.50
N LEU A 587 1.49 4.40 -21.04
CA LEU A 587 2.51 3.37 -20.98
C LEU A 587 2.21 2.26 -21.97
N SER A 588 3.26 1.56 -22.42
CA SER A 588 3.10 0.38 -23.26
C SER A 588 2.33 -0.72 -22.50
N SER A 589 1.64 -1.60 -23.22
CA SER A 589 0.87 -2.69 -22.63
C SER A 589 1.71 -3.71 -21.84
N LYS A 590 3.04 -3.62 -21.95
CA LYS A 590 4.00 -4.47 -21.25
C LYS A 590 4.66 -3.76 -20.06
N HIS A 591 4.31 -2.51 -19.77
CA HIS A 591 5.02 -1.73 -18.77
C HIS A 591 4.85 -2.31 -17.34
N PRO A 592 5.93 -2.43 -16.53
CA PRO A 592 5.86 -3.02 -15.18
C PRO A 592 4.84 -2.38 -14.24
N HIS A 593 4.61 -1.06 -14.33
CA HIS A 593 3.60 -0.36 -13.52
C HIS A 593 2.17 -0.89 -13.72
N LEU A 594 1.82 -1.39 -14.91
CA LEU A 594 0.52 -2.04 -15.14
C LEU A 594 0.42 -3.34 -14.33
N ALA A 595 1.50 -4.11 -14.20
CA ALA A 595 1.51 -5.34 -13.40
C ALA A 595 1.36 -5.04 -11.90
N ILE A 596 1.99 -3.97 -11.39
CA ILE A 596 1.83 -3.51 -10.00
C ILE A 596 0.36 -3.15 -9.72
N LEU A 597 -0.26 -2.41 -10.64
CA LEU A 597 -1.65 -2.00 -10.50
C LEU A 597 -2.64 -3.19 -10.58
N TYR A 598 -2.46 -4.09 -11.54
CA TYR A 598 -3.25 -5.32 -11.60
C TYR A 598 -3.07 -6.20 -10.37
N THR A 599 -1.87 -6.23 -9.78
CA THR A 599 -1.63 -6.92 -8.50
C THR A 599 -2.46 -6.29 -7.38
N SER A 600 -2.45 -4.95 -7.29
CA SER A 600 -3.20 -4.21 -6.26
C SER A 600 -4.72 -4.40 -6.41
N ILE A 601 -5.24 -4.35 -7.65
CA ILE A 601 -6.64 -4.64 -7.95
C ILE A 601 -7.00 -6.09 -7.59
N GLY A 602 -6.11 -7.04 -7.91
CA GLY A 602 -6.29 -8.45 -7.57
C GLY A 602 -6.41 -8.68 -6.07
N LEU A 603 -5.55 -8.04 -5.26
CA LEU A 603 -5.61 -8.10 -3.80
C LEU A 603 -6.93 -7.55 -3.25
N VAL A 604 -7.45 -6.45 -3.80
CA VAL A 604 -8.76 -5.91 -3.37
C VAL A 604 -9.89 -6.89 -3.69
N TYR A 605 -9.89 -7.49 -4.88
CA TYR A 605 -10.90 -8.49 -5.24
C TYR A 605 -10.81 -9.75 -4.36
N ASP A 606 -9.60 -10.22 -4.04
CA ASP A 606 -9.40 -11.33 -3.11
C ASP A 606 -9.93 -10.99 -1.71
N ASN A 607 -9.61 -9.79 -1.20
CA ASN A 607 -10.12 -9.27 0.07
C ASN A 607 -11.65 -9.09 0.11
N MET A 608 -12.30 -8.93 -1.04
CA MET A 608 -13.76 -8.91 -1.20
C MET A 608 -14.39 -10.31 -1.29
N GLY A 609 -13.57 -11.35 -1.50
CA GLY A 609 -13.99 -12.71 -1.82
C GLY A 609 -14.35 -12.92 -3.30
N GLU A 610 -14.12 -11.94 -4.18
CA GLU A 610 -14.38 -12.06 -5.62
C GLU A 610 -13.23 -12.79 -6.35
N TYR A 611 -12.96 -14.03 -5.95
CA TYR A 611 -11.77 -14.79 -6.34
C TYR A 611 -11.58 -14.92 -7.86
N SER A 612 -12.65 -15.07 -8.64
CA SER A 612 -12.56 -15.12 -10.12
C SER A 612 -12.00 -13.82 -10.73
N LYS A 613 -12.35 -12.65 -10.17
CA LYS A 613 -11.80 -11.37 -10.64
C LYS A 613 -10.40 -11.13 -10.11
N ALA A 614 -10.10 -11.62 -8.90
CA ALA A 614 -8.77 -11.61 -8.33
C ALA A 614 -7.80 -12.40 -9.22
N LEU A 615 -8.14 -13.65 -9.58
CA LEU A 615 -7.36 -14.49 -10.49
C LEU A 615 -7.13 -13.79 -11.83
N LEU A 616 -8.18 -13.27 -12.48
CA LEU A 616 -8.04 -12.56 -13.76
C LEU A 616 -7.05 -11.40 -13.67
N SER A 617 -7.05 -10.67 -12.56
CA SER A 617 -6.15 -9.53 -12.35
C SER A 617 -4.72 -9.99 -12.10
N HIS A 618 -4.52 -11.00 -11.26
CA HIS A 618 -3.20 -11.57 -11.00
C HIS A 618 -2.59 -12.28 -12.22
N GLU A 619 -3.41 -12.95 -13.04
CA GLU A 619 -2.99 -13.57 -14.31
C GLU A 619 -2.52 -12.52 -15.31
N LYS A 620 -3.22 -11.37 -15.43
CA LYS A 620 -2.74 -10.24 -16.25
C LYS A 620 -1.41 -9.68 -15.75
N ALA A 621 -1.26 -9.54 -14.44
CA ALA A 621 0.01 -9.08 -13.85
C ALA A 621 1.13 -10.09 -14.13
N LEU A 622 0.86 -11.40 -14.01
CA LEU A 622 1.79 -12.47 -14.33
C LEU A 622 2.18 -12.47 -15.81
N GLU A 623 1.22 -12.35 -16.74
CA GLU A 623 1.47 -12.31 -18.18
C GLU A 623 2.41 -11.15 -18.57
N ILE A 624 2.21 -9.96 -17.98
CA ILE A 624 3.07 -8.80 -18.21
C ILE A 624 4.48 -9.10 -17.70
N ARG A 625 4.61 -9.65 -16.49
CA ARG A 625 5.91 -9.98 -15.87
C ARG A 625 6.65 -11.09 -16.62
N GLU A 626 5.97 -12.15 -17.07
CA GLU A 626 6.58 -13.24 -17.83
C GLU A 626 7.13 -12.78 -19.19
N LYS A 627 6.50 -11.76 -19.79
CA LYS A 627 6.97 -11.18 -21.07
C LYS A 627 8.12 -10.20 -20.93
N THR A 628 8.35 -9.63 -19.74
CA THR A 628 9.30 -8.52 -19.53
C THR A 628 10.48 -8.88 -18.64
N LEU A 629 10.29 -9.82 -17.72
CA LEU A 629 11.28 -10.20 -16.72
C LEU A 629 11.91 -11.56 -17.06
N SER A 630 13.11 -11.80 -16.54
CA SER A 630 13.75 -13.12 -16.63
C SER A 630 12.94 -14.17 -15.86
N SER A 631 13.03 -15.44 -16.26
CA SER A 631 12.28 -16.55 -15.64
C SER A 631 12.49 -16.72 -14.13
N ASN A 632 13.60 -16.19 -13.59
CA ASN A 632 13.93 -16.26 -12.17
C ASN A 632 13.79 -14.88 -11.50
N HIS A 633 12.93 -13.99 -11.98
CA HIS A 633 12.79 -12.68 -11.35
C HIS A 633 11.93 -12.76 -10.06
N PRO A 634 12.31 -12.11 -8.95
CA PRO A 634 11.53 -12.13 -7.69
C PRO A 634 10.05 -11.73 -7.83
N ASP A 635 9.74 -10.73 -8.67
CA ASP A 635 8.36 -10.33 -8.97
C ASP A 635 7.48 -11.45 -9.57
N LEU A 636 8.06 -12.43 -10.29
CA LEU A 636 7.32 -13.60 -10.77
C LEU A 636 6.94 -14.51 -9.59
N ALA A 637 7.85 -14.69 -8.64
CA ALA A 637 7.61 -15.42 -7.40
C ALA A 637 6.42 -14.79 -6.65
N THR A 638 6.42 -13.46 -6.51
CA THR A 638 5.30 -12.70 -5.92
C THR A 638 3.97 -12.93 -6.65
N SER A 639 3.97 -12.93 -8.00
CA SER A 639 2.77 -13.23 -8.78
C SER A 639 2.25 -14.64 -8.52
N TYR A 640 3.12 -15.66 -8.55
CA TYR A 640 2.73 -17.04 -8.29
C TYR A 640 2.23 -17.22 -6.86
N ASN A 641 2.87 -16.57 -5.88
CA ASN A 641 2.44 -16.60 -4.50
C ASN A 641 1.02 -16.03 -4.32
N ASN A 642 0.71 -14.88 -4.95
CA ASN A 642 -0.63 -14.28 -4.86
C ASN A 642 -1.70 -15.17 -5.51
N ILE A 643 -1.40 -15.79 -6.67
CA ILE A 643 -2.31 -16.75 -7.31
C ILE A 643 -2.51 -18.00 -6.42
N GLY A 644 -1.44 -18.50 -5.81
CA GLY A 644 -1.49 -19.61 -4.87
C GLY A 644 -2.38 -19.31 -3.65
N PHE A 645 -2.31 -18.08 -3.13
CA PHE A 645 -3.17 -17.62 -2.04
C PHE A 645 -4.65 -17.62 -2.44
N VAL A 646 -4.99 -17.09 -3.62
CA VAL A 646 -6.37 -17.11 -4.12
C VAL A 646 -6.89 -18.54 -4.29
N TYR A 647 -6.09 -19.46 -4.83
CA TYR A 647 -6.48 -20.88 -4.91
C TYR A 647 -6.64 -21.55 -3.54
N THR A 648 -5.83 -21.15 -2.55
CA THR A 648 -5.98 -21.62 -1.16
C THR A 648 -7.33 -21.16 -0.60
N ASN A 649 -7.69 -19.89 -0.80
CA ASN A 649 -8.98 -19.33 -0.38
C ASN A 649 -10.18 -19.94 -1.10
N MET A 650 -9.99 -20.48 -2.32
CA MET A 650 -11.00 -21.23 -3.07
C MET A 650 -11.08 -22.72 -2.69
N GLY A 651 -10.22 -23.22 -1.80
CA GLY A 651 -10.17 -24.65 -1.44
C GLY A 651 -9.56 -25.55 -2.52
N GLU A 652 -8.92 -24.98 -3.56
CA GLU A 652 -8.29 -25.71 -4.67
C GLU A 652 -6.82 -26.01 -4.34
N TYR A 653 -6.59 -26.74 -3.25
CA TYR A 653 -5.27 -26.89 -2.61
C TYR A 653 -4.17 -27.45 -3.52
N SER A 654 -4.49 -28.37 -4.43
CA SER A 654 -3.52 -28.93 -5.39
C SER A 654 -2.98 -27.87 -6.36
N LYS A 655 -3.83 -26.94 -6.80
CA LYS A 655 -3.40 -25.81 -7.65
C LYS A 655 -2.60 -24.81 -6.83
N ALA A 656 -3.05 -24.51 -5.61
CA ALA A 656 -2.32 -23.63 -4.69
C ALA A 656 -0.89 -24.12 -4.45
N LEU A 657 -0.70 -25.41 -4.14
CA LEU A 657 0.63 -26.02 -4.00
C LEU A 657 1.48 -25.84 -5.25
N SER A 658 0.96 -26.13 -6.45
CA SER A 658 1.72 -25.97 -7.69
C SER A 658 2.22 -24.54 -7.90
N PHE A 659 1.45 -23.52 -7.49
CA PHE A 659 1.85 -22.12 -7.59
C PHE A 659 2.85 -21.71 -6.51
N HIS A 660 2.64 -22.13 -5.25
CA HIS A 660 3.60 -21.87 -4.18
C HIS A 660 4.93 -22.62 -4.38
N GLU A 661 4.93 -23.79 -5.00
CA GLU A 661 6.16 -24.52 -5.36
C GLU A 661 6.97 -23.78 -6.44
N LYS A 662 6.31 -23.15 -7.42
CA LYS A 662 6.98 -22.30 -8.42
C LYS A 662 7.58 -21.04 -7.80
N ASP A 663 6.85 -20.41 -6.89
CA ASP A 663 7.35 -19.29 -6.08
C ASP A 663 8.61 -19.71 -5.31
N LEU A 664 8.54 -20.84 -4.57
CA LEU A 664 9.68 -21.38 -3.84
C LEU A 664 10.86 -21.70 -4.75
N GLU A 665 10.64 -22.30 -5.93
CA GLU A 665 11.70 -22.63 -6.88
C GLU A 665 12.46 -21.38 -7.37
N ILE A 666 11.73 -20.30 -7.66
CA ILE A 666 12.33 -19.03 -8.06
C ILE A 666 13.13 -18.43 -6.90
N CYS A 667 12.56 -18.41 -5.69
CA CYS A 667 13.22 -17.91 -4.50
C CYS A 667 14.51 -18.71 -4.18
N GLU A 668 14.49 -20.04 -4.25
CA GLU A 668 15.66 -20.90 -3.98
C GLU A 668 16.79 -20.70 -5.01
N LYS A 669 16.46 -20.38 -6.26
CA LYS A 669 17.46 -20.09 -7.31
C LYS A 669 18.09 -18.71 -7.19
N THR A 670 17.39 -17.75 -6.61
CA THR A 670 17.73 -16.32 -6.70
C THR A 670 18.26 -15.76 -5.39
N LEU A 671 17.81 -16.31 -4.27
CA LEU A 671 18.09 -15.83 -2.94
C LEU A 671 19.06 -16.76 -2.21
N PRO A 672 19.86 -16.24 -1.27
CA PRO A 672 20.67 -17.07 -0.39
C PRO A 672 19.82 -18.09 0.40
N PRO A 673 20.37 -19.26 0.79
CA PRO A 673 19.61 -20.32 1.46
C PRO A 673 18.91 -19.94 2.77
N ASP A 674 19.43 -18.93 3.47
CA ASP A 674 18.84 -18.45 4.74
C ASP A 674 18.02 -17.15 4.53
N HIS A 675 17.63 -16.80 3.30
CA HIS A 675 16.90 -15.56 3.03
C HIS A 675 15.47 -15.55 3.61
N PRO A 676 15.00 -14.44 4.24
CA PRO A 676 13.67 -14.35 4.83
C PRO A 676 12.50 -14.68 3.89
N ASP A 677 12.53 -14.29 2.62
CA ASP A 677 11.44 -14.59 1.67
C ASP A 677 11.22 -16.10 1.45
N LEU A 678 12.27 -16.94 1.58
CA LEU A 678 12.10 -18.40 1.55
C LEU A 678 11.21 -18.89 2.70
N SER A 679 11.29 -18.23 3.86
CA SER A 679 10.43 -18.57 5.00
C SER A 679 8.96 -18.26 4.73
N THR A 680 8.66 -17.22 3.94
CA THR A 680 7.29 -16.89 3.53
C THR A 680 6.72 -17.97 2.61
N SER A 681 7.47 -18.39 1.58
CA SER A 681 7.06 -19.47 0.68
C SER A 681 6.86 -20.78 1.43
N TYR A 682 7.79 -21.16 2.33
CA TYR A 682 7.64 -22.35 3.16
C TYR A 682 6.43 -22.26 4.11
N ASN A 683 6.17 -21.08 4.71
CA ASN A 683 4.98 -20.90 5.53
C ASN A 683 3.69 -21.05 4.74
N ASN A 684 3.62 -20.51 3.53
CA ASN A 684 2.41 -20.62 2.69
C ASN A 684 2.16 -22.07 2.27
N ILE A 685 3.20 -22.81 1.87
CA ILE A 685 3.10 -24.25 1.61
C ILE A 685 2.67 -25.02 2.87
N GLY A 686 3.22 -24.66 4.03
CA GLY A 686 2.84 -25.23 5.33
C GLY A 686 1.35 -25.05 5.63
N SER A 687 0.82 -23.84 5.41
CA SER A 687 -0.60 -23.53 5.59
C SER A 687 -1.51 -24.31 4.63
N VAL A 688 -1.09 -24.54 3.39
CA VAL A 688 -1.84 -25.39 2.46
C VAL A 688 -1.85 -26.85 2.93
N TYR A 689 -0.71 -27.38 3.39
CA TYR A 689 -0.66 -28.73 3.96
C TYR A 689 -1.49 -28.87 5.24
N ASP A 690 -1.56 -27.85 6.09
CA ASP A 690 -2.45 -27.83 7.26
C ASP A 690 -3.91 -27.90 6.83
N SER A 691 -4.29 -27.10 5.82
CA SER A 691 -5.64 -27.09 5.22
C SER A 691 -6.01 -28.41 4.52
N MET A 692 -5.01 -29.17 4.07
CA MET A 692 -5.17 -30.53 3.53
C MET A 692 -5.12 -31.63 4.60
N GLY A 693 -4.96 -31.29 5.88
CA GLY A 693 -4.84 -32.26 6.98
C GLY A 693 -3.52 -33.04 7.00
N GLU A 694 -2.51 -32.66 6.20
CA GLU A 694 -1.17 -33.27 6.20
C GLU A 694 -0.27 -32.62 7.26
N TYR A 695 -0.67 -32.72 8.52
CA TYR A 695 -0.05 -31.99 9.64
C TYR A 695 1.45 -32.22 9.79
N SER A 696 1.95 -33.42 9.50
CA SER A 696 3.40 -33.72 9.56
C SER A 696 4.22 -32.94 8.53
N LYS A 697 3.67 -32.75 7.31
CA LYS A 697 4.30 -31.90 6.29
C LYS A 697 4.17 -30.43 6.68
N ALA A 698 3.00 -30.00 7.16
CA ALA A 698 2.80 -28.63 7.63
C ALA A 698 3.84 -28.24 8.71
N LEU A 699 4.03 -29.08 9.73
CA LEU A 699 5.06 -28.88 10.76
C LEU A 699 6.47 -28.84 10.19
N SER A 700 6.79 -29.69 9.20
CA SER A 700 8.11 -29.70 8.54
C SER A 700 8.38 -28.37 7.82
N PHE A 701 7.40 -27.88 7.05
CA PHE A 701 7.51 -26.63 6.30
C PHE A 701 7.56 -25.39 7.21
N HIS A 702 6.66 -25.28 8.20
CA HIS A 702 6.72 -24.21 9.19
C HIS A 702 8.01 -24.27 10.04
N GLY A 703 8.50 -25.48 10.35
CA GLY A 703 9.77 -25.67 11.05
C GLY A 703 10.98 -25.17 10.26
N LYS A 704 11.02 -25.42 8.94
CA LYS A 704 12.04 -24.85 8.04
C LYS A 704 11.96 -23.32 7.99
N ALA A 705 10.75 -22.77 7.87
CA ALA A 705 10.55 -21.32 7.89
C ALA A 705 11.08 -20.69 9.19
N LEU A 706 10.74 -21.27 10.35
CA LEU A 706 11.23 -20.84 11.65
C LEU A 706 12.76 -20.97 11.77
N GLN A 707 13.36 -22.04 11.24
CA GLN A 707 14.81 -22.23 11.25
C GLN A 707 15.55 -21.15 10.45
N ILE A 708 15.05 -20.82 9.26
CA ILE A 708 15.62 -19.77 8.41
C ILE A 708 15.54 -18.42 9.12
N GLN A 709 14.35 -18.06 9.61
CA GLN A 709 14.12 -16.82 10.34
C GLN A 709 14.99 -16.72 11.61
N GLY A 710 15.13 -17.82 12.37
CA GLY A 710 15.92 -17.84 13.61
C GLY A 710 17.42 -17.64 13.39
N LYS A 711 17.94 -17.91 12.18
CA LYS A 711 19.34 -17.62 11.83
C LYS A 711 19.56 -16.18 11.37
N THR A 712 18.57 -15.56 10.74
CA THR A 712 18.74 -14.27 10.04
C THR A 712 18.12 -13.08 10.75
N LEU A 713 17.10 -13.31 11.56
CA LEU A 713 16.37 -12.26 12.24
C LEU A 713 16.75 -12.21 13.74
N PRO A 714 16.67 -11.04 14.38
CA PRO A 714 16.81 -10.94 15.83
C PRO A 714 15.80 -11.83 16.57
N PRO A 715 16.12 -12.32 17.78
CA PRO A 715 15.24 -13.21 18.54
C PRO A 715 13.83 -12.64 18.80
N ASP A 716 13.70 -11.32 18.88
CA ASP A 716 12.44 -10.63 19.18
C ASP A 716 11.72 -10.12 17.90
N HIS A 717 12.09 -10.62 16.71
CA HIS A 717 11.50 -10.16 15.44
C HIS A 717 10.06 -10.67 15.23
N PRO A 718 9.10 -9.83 14.75
CA PRO A 718 7.68 -10.22 14.60
C PRO A 718 7.43 -11.47 13.75
N ALA A 719 8.23 -11.67 12.70
CA ALA A 719 8.12 -12.85 11.82
C ALA A 719 8.29 -14.18 12.56
N LEU A 720 9.14 -14.24 13.60
CA LEU A 720 9.31 -15.44 14.43
C LEU A 720 8.02 -15.75 15.20
N ALA A 721 7.35 -14.72 15.73
CA ALA A 721 6.05 -14.89 16.39
C ALA A 721 4.97 -15.41 15.43
N ALA A 722 4.96 -14.96 14.17
CA ALA A 722 4.04 -15.48 13.16
C ALA A 722 4.26 -16.98 12.89
N SER A 723 5.53 -17.41 12.75
CA SER A 723 5.86 -18.83 12.58
C SER A 723 5.47 -19.68 13.78
N TYR A 724 5.64 -19.18 15.01
CA TYR A 724 5.15 -19.84 16.23
C TYR A 724 3.62 -19.94 16.29
N ILE A 725 2.90 -18.92 15.79
CA ILE A 725 1.43 -18.98 15.68
C ILE A 725 1.00 -20.08 14.70
N ASN A 726 1.65 -20.18 13.55
CA ASN A 726 1.35 -21.23 12.56
C ASN A 726 1.59 -22.62 13.16
N LEU A 727 2.73 -22.84 13.82
CA LEU A 727 3.00 -24.10 14.53
C LEU A 727 1.96 -24.38 15.61
N GLY A 728 1.58 -23.37 16.39
CA GLY A 728 0.54 -23.50 17.42
C GLY A 728 -0.82 -23.88 16.84
N SER A 729 -1.18 -23.33 15.67
CA SER A 729 -2.39 -23.69 14.92
C SER A 729 -2.38 -25.15 14.52
N VAL A 730 -1.27 -25.63 13.91
CA VAL A 730 -1.13 -27.05 13.50
C VAL A 730 -1.19 -27.98 14.72
N TYR A 731 -0.50 -27.65 15.82
CA TYR A 731 -0.59 -28.43 17.06
C TYR A 731 -2.01 -28.45 17.63
N GLY A 732 -2.74 -27.33 17.53
CA GLY A 732 -4.15 -27.25 17.88
C GLY A 732 -5.03 -28.16 17.03
N SER A 733 -4.82 -28.18 15.70
CA SER A 733 -5.49 -29.08 14.76
C SER A 733 -5.20 -30.56 15.05
N MET A 734 -3.99 -30.87 15.52
CA MET A 734 -3.57 -32.20 15.98
C MET A 734 -4.04 -32.55 17.42
N GLY A 735 -4.74 -31.64 18.11
CA GLY A 735 -5.17 -31.86 19.50
C GLY A 735 -4.04 -31.87 20.53
N GLU A 736 -2.81 -31.50 20.15
CA GLU A 736 -1.67 -31.38 21.06
C GLU A 736 -1.68 -30.00 21.76
N TYR A 737 -2.75 -29.74 22.52
CA TYR A 737 -3.06 -28.41 23.06
C TYR A 737 -1.95 -27.80 23.94
N SER A 738 -1.18 -28.62 24.66
CA SER A 738 -0.04 -28.15 25.46
C SER A 738 1.09 -27.57 24.60
N LYS A 739 1.40 -28.20 23.46
CA LYS A 739 2.39 -27.66 22.49
C LYS A 739 1.84 -26.46 21.75
N ALA A 740 0.53 -26.43 21.48
CA ALA A 740 -0.14 -25.27 20.90
C ALA A 740 -0.03 -24.05 21.82
N LEU A 741 -0.39 -24.19 23.10
CA LEU A 741 -0.24 -23.14 24.11
C LEU A 741 1.21 -22.66 24.22
N SER A 742 2.17 -23.58 24.37
CA SER A 742 3.59 -23.22 24.47
C SER A 742 4.09 -22.44 23.25
N SER A 743 3.62 -22.78 22.05
CA SER A 743 3.98 -22.06 20.82
C SER A 743 3.36 -20.67 20.79
N HIS A 744 2.08 -20.53 21.14
CA HIS A 744 1.42 -19.23 21.20
C HIS A 744 1.97 -18.32 22.32
N GLU A 745 2.36 -18.87 23.46
CA GLU A 745 3.01 -18.12 24.55
C GLU A 745 4.36 -17.54 24.11
N LYS A 746 5.19 -18.31 23.38
CA LYS A 746 6.42 -17.79 22.79
C LYS A 746 6.16 -16.65 21.80
N ALA A 747 5.10 -16.76 20.99
CA ALA A 747 4.72 -15.69 20.07
C ALA A 747 4.30 -14.41 20.82
N ILE A 748 3.63 -14.54 21.96
CA ILE A 748 3.29 -13.40 22.84
C ILE A 748 4.54 -12.81 23.46
N GLU A 749 5.45 -13.63 24.02
CA GLU A 749 6.68 -13.14 24.64
C GLU A 749 7.51 -12.28 23.66
N ILE A 750 7.62 -12.73 22.41
CA ILE A 750 8.29 -11.97 21.35
C ILE A 750 7.55 -10.64 21.12
N ARG A 751 6.24 -10.68 20.90
CA ARG A 751 5.45 -9.49 20.57
C ARG A 751 5.39 -8.48 21.72
N GLU A 752 5.32 -8.90 22.97
CA GLU A 752 5.29 -8.01 24.15
C GLU A 752 6.59 -7.23 24.34
N LYS A 753 7.74 -7.75 23.87
CA LYS A 753 9.03 -7.05 23.96
C LYS A 753 9.16 -5.87 22.99
N ILE A 754 8.50 -5.97 21.83
CA ILE A 754 8.67 -5.02 20.72
C ILE A 754 7.45 -4.14 20.44
N LEU A 755 6.25 -4.65 20.71
CA LEU A 755 5.00 -3.95 20.41
C LEU A 755 4.48 -3.24 21.65
N ARG A 756 3.70 -2.18 21.43
CA ARG A 756 2.96 -1.54 22.52
C ARG A 756 1.88 -2.49 23.05
N PRO A 757 1.48 -2.37 24.33
CA PRO A 757 0.46 -3.25 24.92
C PRO A 757 -0.90 -3.22 24.19
N ASP A 758 -1.21 -2.12 23.51
CA ASP A 758 -2.43 -1.92 22.73
C ASP A 758 -2.31 -2.43 21.28
N HIS A 759 -1.20 -3.02 20.85
CA HIS A 759 -1.00 -3.37 19.43
C HIS A 759 -1.95 -4.50 18.96
N PRO A 760 -2.59 -4.38 17.76
CA PRO A 760 -3.56 -5.35 17.26
C PRO A 760 -3.04 -6.80 17.11
N ASP A 761 -1.75 -6.98 16.85
CA ASP A 761 -1.14 -8.32 16.76
C ASP A 761 -1.14 -9.07 18.09
N LEU A 762 -1.07 -8.35 19.22
CA LEU A 762 -1.16 -8.95 20.55
C LEU A 762 -2.56 -9.53 20.77
N ALA A 763 -3.60 -8.80 20.35
CA ALA A 763 -4.98 -9.28 20.37
C ALA A 763 -5.18 -10.53 19.50
N THR A 764 -4.48 -10.64 18.38
CA THR A 764 -4.51 -11.85 17.54
C THR A 764 -3.90 -13.04 18.28
N SER A 765 -2.74 -12.87 18.93
CA SER A 765 -2.14 -13.94 19.74
C SER A 765 -3.05 -14.39 20.89
N TYR A 766 -3.63 -13.46 21.64
CA TYR A 766 -4.58 -13.80 22.71
C TYR A 766 -5.82 -14.52 22.17
N SER A 767 -6.31 -14.16 20.98
CA SER A 767 -7.42 -14.87 20.34
C SER A 767 -7.08 -16.34 20.03
N HIS A 768 -5.85 -16.63 19.58
CA HIS A 768 -5.42 -18.02 19.35
C HIS A 768 -5.37 -18.83 20.65
N ILE A 769 -4.81 -18.25 21.72
CA ILE A 769 -4.82 -18.89 23.05
C ILE A 769 -6.26 -19.12 23.55
N GLY A 770 -7.14 -18.13 23.38
CA GLY A 770 -8.56 -18.26 23.73
C GLY A 770 -9.23 -19.43 22.99
N SER A 771 -8.94 -19.60 21.70
CA SER A 771 -9.44 -20.73 20.91
C SER A 771 -8.93 -22.09 21.42
N VAL A 772 -7.65 -22.18 21.81
CA VAL A 772 -7.10 -23.41 22.41
C VAL A 772 -7.77 -23.71 23.75
N TYR A 773 -7.97 -22.71 24.62
CA TYR A 773 -8.71 -22.91 25.88
C TYR A 773 -10.18 -23.27 25.66
N ASN A 774 -10.81 -22.75 24.60
CA ASN A 774 -12.17 -23.15 24.24
C ASN A 774 -12.23 -24.63 23.84
N ASN A 775 -11.24 -25.13 23.10
CA ASN A 775 -11.12 -26.54 22.73
C ASN A 775 -10.81 -27.46 23.93
N LEU A 776 -10.13 -26.92 24.95
CA LEU A 776 -9.91 -27.54 26.26
C LEU A 776 -11.11 -27.41 27.21
N GLU A 777 -12.21 -26.78 26.78
CA GLU A 777 -13.42 -26.55 27.58
C GLU A 777 -13.15 -25.73 28.88
N GLU A 778 -12.03 -25.01 28.93
CA GLU A 778 -11.71 -24.06 30.02
C GLU A 778 -12.31 -22.68 29.68
N TYR A 779 -13.64 -22.61 29.62
CA TYR A 779 -14.38 -21.48 29.05
C TYR A 779 -14.09 -20.14 29.74
N SER A 780 -13.84 -20.13 31.05
CA SER A 780 -13.49 -18.92 31.81
C SER A 780 -12.17 -18.31 31.36
N LYS A 781 -11.15 -19.14 31.11
CA LYS A 781 -9.87 -18.69 30.55
C LYS A 781 -10.04 -18.27 29.10
N ALA A 782 -10.79 -19.04 28.30
CA ALA A 782 -11.09 -18.70 26.91
C ALA A 782 -11.73 -17.31 26.79
N LEU A 783 -12.78 -17.04 27.58
CA LEU A 783 -13.42 -15.72 27.67
C LEU A 783 -12.41 -14.65 28.08
N SER A 784 -11.64 -14.86 29.14
CA SER A 784 -10.66 -13.86 29.60
C SER A 784 -9.66 -13.46 28.50
N PHE A 785 -9.15 -14.42 27.73
CA PHE A 785 -8.23 -14.12 26.63
C PHE A 785 -8.93 -13.44 25.43
N HIS A 786 -10.15 -13.85 25.09
CA HIS A 786 -10.92 -13.20 24.03
C HIS A 786 -11.38 -11.77 24.41
N GLU A 787 -11.72 -11.53 25.67
CA GLU A 787 -12.06 -10.20 26.19
C GLU A 787 -10.84 -9.28 26.20
N LYS A 788 -9.66 -9.75 26.62
CA LYS A 788 -8.40 -9.00 26.48
C LYS A 788 -8.13 -8.63 25.02
N ALA A 789 -8.33 -9.56 24.09
CA ALA A 789 -8.18 -9.28 22.66
C ALA A 789 -9.22 -8.26 22.14
N LEU A 790 -10.44 -8.29 22.66
CA LEU A 790 -11.48 -7.31 22.33
C LEU A 790 -11.11 -5.93 22.87
N GLU A 791 -10.70 -5.82 24.13
CA GLU A 791 -10.33 -4.56 24.78
C GLU A 791 -9.22 -3.83 24.01
N ILE A 792 -8.15 -4.54 23.66
CA ILE A 792 -7.05 -4.01 22.84
C ILE A 792 -7.56 -3.44 21.51
N ARG A 793 -8.46 -4.18 20.84
CA ARG A 793 -9.03 -3.77 19.56
C ARG A 793 -9.98 -2.58 19.70
N GLU A 794 -10.76 -2.51 20.78
CA GLU A 794 -11.69 -1.39 21.03
C GLU A 794 -10.98 -0.07 21.36
N GLN A 795 -9.77 -0.14 21.94
CA GLN A 795 -8.96 1.05 22.24
C GLN A 795 -8.40 1.73 20.98
N ILE A 796 -8.00 0.96 19.97
CA ILE A 796 -7.33 1.49 18.77
C ILE A 796 -8.28 1.62 17.57
N LEU A 797 -9.18 0.67 17.39
CA LEU A 797 -9.93 0.54 16.14
C LEU A 797 -11.28 1.29 16.21
N PRO A 798 -11.75 1.85 15.08
CA PRO A 798 -13.10 2.40 14.99
C PRO A 798 -14.16 1.36 15.38
N SER A 799 -15.29 1.82 15.93
CA SER A 799 -16.35 0.95 16.45
C SER A 799 -16.99 0.02 15.41
N ASN A 800 -16.82 0.32 14.12
CA ASN A 800 -17.28 -0.49 13.00
C ASN A 800 -16.17 -1.37 12.40
N HIS A 801 -14.99 -1.51 13.03
CA HIS A 801 -13.89 -2.24 12.41
C HIS A 801 -14.14 -3.77 12.36
N PRO A 802 -13.91 -4.47 11.23
CA PRO A 802 -14.17 -5.91 11.10
C PRO A 802 -13.44 -6.82 12.11
N LYS A 803 -12.24 -6.44 12.57
CA LYS A 803 -11.50 -7.18 13.64
C LYS A 803 -12.32 -7.24 14.95
N LEU A 804 -13.15 -6.25 15.26
CA LEU A 804 -14.07 -6.29 16.40
C LEU A 804 -15.15 -7.35 16.19
N ALA A 805 -15.71 -7.46 14.99
CA ALA A 805 -16.68 -8.51 14.65
C ALA A 805 -16.09 -9.91 14.81
N THR A 806 -14.81 -10.10 14.50
CA THR A 806 -14.10 -11.36 14.76
C THR A 806 -14.00 -11.65 16.26
N SER A 807 -13.60 -10.67 17.09
CA SER A 807 -13.60 -10.83 18.56
C SER A 807 -14.98 -11.22 19.10
N TYR A 808 -16.04 -10.49 18.69
CA TYR A 808 -17.41 -10.79 19.10
C TYR A 808 -17.88 -12.17 18.65
N SER A 809 -17.42 -12.64 17.48
CA SER A 809 -17.74 -14.00 17.00
C SER A 809 -17.04 -15.08 17.83
N HIS A 810 -15.78 -14.88 18.24
CA HIS A 810 -15.09 -15.82 19.12
C HIS A 810 -15.75 -15.87 20.51
N ILE A 811 -16.06 -14.70 21.09
CA ILE A 811 -16.79 -14.62 22.38
C ILE A 811 -18.16 -15.29 22.26
N GLY A 812 -18.90 -15.05 21.17
CA GLY A 812 -20.18 -15.70 20.90
C GLY A 812 -20.07 -17.22 20.83
N SER A 813 -19.00 -17.73 20.21
CA SER A 813 -18.70 -19.16 20.16
C SER A 813 -18.45 -19.75 21.55
N VAL A 814 -17.72 -19.05 22.43
CA VAL A 814 -17.48 -19.52 23.80
C VAL A 814 -18.78 -19.51 24.60
N TYR A 815 -19.60 -18.45 24.50
CA TYR A 815 -20.92 -18.43 25.15
C TYR A 815 -21.85 -19.52 24.63
N ASN A 816 -21.77 -19.87 23.34
CA ASN A 816 -22.51 -21.00 22.78
C ASN A 816 -22.05 -22.33 23.39
N SER A 817 -20.73 -22.53 23.54
CA SER A 817 -20.18 -23.70 24.22
C SER A 817 -20.52 -23.77 25.71
N MET A 818 -20.73 -22.62 26.37
CA MET A 818 -21.22 -22.53 27.74
C MET A 818 -22.74 -22.66 27.89
N GLU A 819 -23.48 -22.81 26.78
CA GLU A 819 -24.95 -22.85 26.75
C GLU A 819 -25.62 -21.53 27.21
N GLU A 820 -24.87 -20.43 27.22
CA GLU A 820 -25.38 -19.09 27.47
C GLU A 820 -25.90 -18.45 26.18
N TYR A 821 -26.90 -19.09 25.57
CA TYR A 821 -27.35 -18.81 24.20
C TYR A 821 -27.77 -17.35 23.97
N SER A 822 -28.35 -16.68 24.97
CA SER A 822 -28.73 -15.26 24.86
C SER A 822 -27.51 -14.34 24.69
N LYS A 823 -26.42 -14.60 25.42
CA LYS A 823 -25.16 -13.86 25.28
C LYS A 823 -24.44 -14.23 23.99
N ALA A 824 -24.52 -15.50 23.57
CA ALA A 824 -23.99 -15.95 22.29
C ALA A 824 -24.64 -15.21 21.12
N LEU A 825 -25.99 -15.19 21.07
CA LEU A 825 -26.76 -14.47 20.06
C LEU A 825 -26.43 -12.98 20.07
N SER A 826 -26.43 -12.32 21.25
CA SER A 826 -26.09 -10.89 21.34
C SER A 826 -24.69 -10.57 20.79
N SER A 827 -23.71 -11.44 21.04
CA SER A 827 -22.34 -11.28 20.54
C SER A 827 -22.28 -11.47 19.02
N HIS A 828 -22.92 -12.52 18.48
CA HIS A 828 -22.98 -12.74 17.04
C HIS A 828 -23.78 -11.66 16.29
N GLU A 829 -24.84 -11.12 16.88
CA GLU A 829 -25.62 -10.01 16.33
C GLU A 829 -24.78 -8.74 16.20
N LYS A 830 -24.00 -8.38 17.23
CA LYS A 830 -23.01 -7.28 17.14
C LYS A 830 -22.00 -7.52 16.02
N ALA A 831 -21.49 -8.75 15.89
CA ALA A 831 -20.56 -9.09 14.82
C ALA A 831 -21.18 -8.92 13.42
N ILE A 832 -22.44 -9.33 13.24
CA ILE A 832 -23.18 -9.13 11.98
C ILE A 832 -23.43 -7.66 11.70
N GLU A 833 -23.83 -6.87 12.70
CA GLU A 833 -24.10 -5.45 12.52
C GLU A 833 -22.86 -4.71 12.00
N ILE A 834 -21.70 -5.00 12.59
CA ILE A 834 -20.41 -4.48 12.14
C ILE A 834 -20.13 -4.91 10.70
N ARG A 835 -20.20 -6.22 10.40
CA ARG A 835 -19.91 -6.76 9.06
C ARG A 835 -20.82 -6.18 7.98
N LYS A 836 -22.12 -6.00 8.25
CA LYS A 836 -23.08 -5.40 7.30
C LYS A 836 -22.80 -3.93 7.00
N LYS A 837 -22.21 -3.18 7.94
CA LYS A 837 -21.84 -1.78 7.74
C LYS A 837 -20.56 -1.62 6.92
N THR A 838 -19.64 -2.58 6.99
CA THR A 838 -18.31 -2.45 6.37
C THR A 838 -18.06 -3.31 5.15
N LEU A 839 -18.78 -4.43 4.99
CA LEU A 839 -18.55 -5.39 3.92
C LEU A 839 -19.74 -5.42 2.95
N PRO A 840 -19.50 -5.80 1.67
CA PRO A 840 -20.58 -6.12 0.75
C PRO A 840 -21.55 -7.15 1.34
N LEU A 841 -22.85 -7.04 1.05
CA LEU A 841 -23.89 -7.91 1.62
C LEU A 841 -23.74 -9.38 1.20
N ASN A 842 -22.98 -9.67 0.15
CA ASN A 842 -22.63 -11.01 -0.30
C ASN A 842 -21.28 -11.49 0.24
N HIS A 843 -20.58 -10.79 1.14
CA HIS A 843 -19.25 -11.22 1.57
C HIS A 843 -19.31 -12.50 2.43
N LEU A 844 -18.38 -13.45 2.18
CA LEU A 844 -18.23 -14.72 2.91
C LEU A 844 -18.21 -14.60 4.45
N LYS A 845 -17.58 -13.57 5.03
CA LYS A 845 -17.60 -13.36 6.48
C LYS A 845 -19.02 -13.15 7.04
N LEU A 846 -19.96 -12.65 6.23
CA LEU A 846 -21.35 -12.56 6.64
C LEU A 846 -22.03 -13.94 6.64
N ALA A 847 -21.69 -14.79 5.66
CA ALA A 847 -22.11 -16.18 5.59
C ALA A 847 -21.66 -16.95 6.85
N THR A 848 -20.36 -16.86 7.21
CA THR A 848 -19.82 -17.44 8.46
C THR A 848 -20.58 -16.97 9.70
N SER A 849 -20.98 -15.69 9.78
CA SER A 849 -21.78 -15.20 10.90
C SER A 849 -23.17 -15.83 10.93
N TYR A 850 -23.84 -15.96 9.79
CA TYR A 850 -25.15 -16.62 9.72
C TYR A 850 -25.05 -18.09 10.09
N ASN A 851 -24.02 -18.79 9.63
CA ASN A 851 -23.74 -20.17 10.04
C ASN A 851 -23.57 -20.29 11.57
N ASN A 852 -22.80 -19.39 12.20
CA ASN A 852 -22.62 -19.41 13.66
C ASN A 852 -23.93 -19.14 14.43
N ILE A 853 -24.78 -18.22 13.95
CA ILE A 853 -26.10 -17.99 14.55
C ILE A 853 -27.02 -19.19 14.35
N GLY A 854 -26.98 -19.82 13.17
CA GLY A 854 -27.69 -21.06 12.88
C GLY A 854 -27.31 -22.17 13.86
N LEU A 855 -26.02 -22.29 14.19
CA LEU A 855 -25.50 -23.24 15.18
C LEU A 855 -26.06 -22.98 16.59
N VAL A 856 -26.11 -21.72 17.02
CA VAL A 856 -26.71 -21.35 18.31
C VAL A 856 -28.20 -21.74 18.36
N TYR A 857 -28.97 -21.42 17.31
CA TYR A 857 -30.39 -21.81 17.26
C TYR A 857 -30.59 -23.33 17.20
N ASN A 858 -29.71 -24.07 16.54
CA ASN A 858 -29.74 -25.54 16.53
C ASN A 858 -29.55 -26.07 17.96
N ASN A 859 -28.54 -25.57 18.69
CA ASN A 859 -28.26 -25.97 20.06
C ASN A 859 -29.39 -25.59 21.04
N MET A 860 -30.14 -24.51 20.76
CA MET A 860 -31.34 -24.12 21.51
C MET A 860 -32.58 -25.00 21.24
N GLY A 861 -32.55 -25.85 20.20
CA GLY A 861 -33.71 -26.61 19.72
C GLY A 861 -34.68 -25.80 18.83
N GLU A 862 -34.29 -24.59 18.39
CA GLU A 862 -35.10 -23.70 17.55
C GLU A 862 -34.80 -23.97 16.06
N TYR A 863 -35.05 -25.21 15.61
CA TYR A 863 -34.59 -25.74 14.32
C TYR A 863 -35.05 -24.94 13.10
N SER A 864 -36.27 -24.39 13.10
CA SER A 864 -36.79 -23.58 12.00
C SER A 864 -35.99 -22.29 11.80
N LYS A 865 -35.57 -21.63 12.90
CA LYS A 865 -34.70 -20.46 12.83
C LYS A 865 -33.31 -20.85 12.36
N ALA A 866 -32.77 -21.96 12.86
CA ALA A 866 -31.46 -22.47 12.44
C ALA A 866 -31.41 -22.68 10.92
N LEU A 867 -32.39 -23.39 10.35
CA LEU A 867 -32.50 -23.60 8.90
C LEU A 867 -32.54 -22.26 8.14
N SER A 868 -33.33 -21.27 8.59
CA SER A 868 -33.42 -19.97 7.93
C SER A 868 -32.09 -19.20 7.88
N PHE A 869 -31.21 -19.40 8.87
CA PHE A 869 -29.90 -18.77 8.90
C PHE A 869 -28.89 -19.54 8.05
N TYR A 870 -28.93 -20.87 8.04
CA TYR A 870 -28.13 -21.68 7.14
C TYR A 870 -28.50 -21.50 5.66
N GLU A 871 -29.77 -21.25 5.34
CA GLU A 871 -30.20 -20.91 3.97
C GLU A 871 -29.54 -19.61 3.48
N LYS A 872 -29.46 -18.58 4.34
CA LYS A 872 -28.78 -17.31 4.01
C LYS A 872 -27.27 -17.49 3.82
N ASP A 873 -26.66 -18.34 4.64
CA ASP A 873 -25.25 -18.71 4.50
C ASP A 873 -24.99 -19.39 3.14
N ILE A 874 -25.78 -20.41 2.80
CA ILE A 874 -25.67 -21.12 1.52
C ILE A 874 -25.92 -20.20 0.33
N GLU A 875 -26.91 -19.30 0.38
CA GLU A 875 -27.20 -18.35 -0.69
C GLU A 875 -25.96 -17.48 -1.01
N ILE A 876 -25.27 -17.02 0.03
CA ILE A 876 -24.03 -16.24 -0.13
C ILE A 876 -22.91 -17.12 -0.69
N CYS A 877 -22.68 -18.29 -0.09
CA CYS A 877 -21.61 -19.20 -0.47
C CYS A 877 -21.75 -19.66 -1.93
N GLN A 878 -22.95 -20.04 -2.38
CA GLN A 878 -23.20 -20.49 -3.77
C GLN A 878 -23.00 -19.38 -4.81
N LYS A 879 -23.18 -18.12 -4.43
CA LYS A 879 -22.99 -16.98 -5.33
C LYS A 879 -21.53 -16.64 -5.58
N ILE A 880 -20.67 -16.90 -4.60
CA ILE A 880 -19.25 -16.49 -4.63
C ILE A 880 -18.31 -17.66 -4.87
N LEU A 881 -18.57 -18.78 -4.21
CA LEU A 881 -17.66 -19.91 -4.17
C LEU A 881 -17.94 -20.89 -5.32
N PRO A 882 -16.92 -21.62 -5.79
CA PRO A 882 -17.12 -22.81 -6.60
C PRO A 882 -18.07 -23.81 -5.93
N SER A 883 -18.80 -24.59 -6.72
CA SER A 883 -19.78 -25.57 -6.20
C SER A 883 -19.17 -26.69 -5.35
N ASN A 884 -17.86 -26.91 -5.49
CA ASN A 884 -17.05 -27.89 -4.76
C ASN A 884 -16.30 -27.29 -3.55
N HIS A 885 -16.65 -26.09 -3.09
CA HIS A 885 -15.94 -25.43 -1.99
C HIS A 885 -16.16 -26.10 -0.62
N PRO A 886 -15.13 -26.25 0.24
CA PRO A 886 -15.28 -26.87 1.57
C PRO A 886 -16.31 -26.21 2.50
N GLU A 887 -16.47 -24.89 2.42
CA GLU A 887 -17.47 -24.16 3.22
C GLU A 887 -18.90 -24.62 2.91
N LEU A 888 -19.25 -24.86 1.64
CA LEU A 888 -20.57 -25.38 1.27
C LEU A 888 -20.84 -26.76 1.90
N ALA A 889 -19.83 -27.63 1.93
CA ALA A 889 -19.94 -28.92 2.62
C ALA A 889 -20.16 -28.75 4.13
N THR A 890 -19.56 -27.74 4.74
CA THR A 890 -19.77 -27.43 6.16
C THR A 890 -21.20 -26.95 6.42
N SER A 891 -21.74 -26.06 5.59
CA SER A 891 -23.13 -25.62 5.68
C SER A 891 -24.11 -26.77 5.50
N TYR A 892 -23.88 -27.66 4.51
CA TYR A 892 -24.72 -28.84 4.31
C TYR A 892 -24.65 -29.83 5.49
N ASN A 893 -23.48 -30.06 6.07
CA ASN A 893 -23.37 -30.86 7.30
C ASN A 893 -24.16 -30.23 8.45
N ASN A 894 -24.10 -28.92 8.62
CA ASN A 894 -24.84 -28.25 9.69
C ASN A 894 -26.36 -28.34 9.49
N ILE A 895 -26.85 -28.23 8.24
CA ILE A 895 -28.26 -28.48 7.91
C ILE A 895 -28.63 -29.94 8.14
N GLY A 896 -27.76 -30.88 7.76
CA GLY A 896 -27.92 -32.30 8.04
C GLY A 896 -28.09 -32.56 9.53
N SER A 897 -27.29 -31.89 10.37
CA SER A 897 -27.39 -31.98 11.83
C SER A 897 -28.69 -31.44 12.38
N VAL A 898 -29.25 -30.36 11.80
CA VAL A 898 -30.59 -29.89 12.19
C VAL A 898 -31.66 -30.94 11.87
N TYR A 899 -31.61 -31.55 10.68
CA TYR A 899 -32.56 -32.60 10.32
C TYR A 899 -32.39 -33.88 11.14
N ASP A 900 -31.16 -34.23 11.51
CA ASP A 900 -30.85 -35.34 12.41
C ASP A 900 -31.45 -35.09 13.80
N ASN A 901 -31.26 -33.90 14.35
CA ASN A 901 -31.88 -33.47 15.63
C ASN A 901 -33.42 -33.39 15.58
N MET A 902 -34.00 -33.26 14.39
CA MET A 902 -35.45 -33.34 14.15
C MET A 902 -35.94 -34.79 13.90
N GLU A 903 -35.02 -35.76 13.89
CA GLU A 903 -35.23 -37.16 13.49
C GLU A 903 -35.76 -37.35 12.05
N GLU A 904 -35.54 -36.37 11.18
CA GLU A 904 -35.82 -36.46 9.75
C GLU A 904 -34.64 -37.09 9.00
N TYR A 905 -34.30 -38.34 9.39
CA TYR A 905 -33.09 -39.04 8.98
C TYR A 905 -32.85 -39.10 7.47
N SER A 906 -33.91 -39.24 6.66
CA SER A 906 -33.78 -39.28 5.19
C SER A 906 -33.28 -37.95 4.61
N LYS A 907 -33.72 -36.81 5.16
CA LYS A 907 -33.21 -35.50 4.77
C LYS A 907 -31.80 -35.28 5.31
N ALA A 908 -31.55 -35.68 6.55
CA ALA A 908 -30.22 -35.60 7.16
C ALA A 908 -29.17 -36.31 6.30
N LEU A 909 -29.41 -37.58 5.94
CA LEU A 909 -28.55 -38.36 5.05
C LEU A 909 -28.34 -37.68 3.70
N SER A 910 -29.41 -37.15 3.07
CA SER A 910 -29.28 -36.46 1.78
C SER A 910 -28.36 -35.23 1.84
N PHE A 911 -28.38 -34.47 2.93
CA PHE A 911 -27.50 -33.31 3.10
C PHE A 911 -26.06 -33.73 3.46
N TYR A 912 -25.88 -34.76 4.29
CA TYR A 912 -24.56 -35.30 4.58
C TYR A 912 -23.89 -35.91 3.34
N GLU A 913 -24.64 -36.59 2.47
CA GLU A 913 -24.15 -37.13 1.21
C GLU A 913 -23.66 -36.01 0.27
N LYS A 914 -24.40 -34.90 0.15
CA LYS A 914 -23.94 -33.73 -0.61
C LYS A 914 -22.64 -33.15 -0.06
N ALA A 915 -22.50 -33.09 1.27
CA ALA A 915 -21.28 -32.61 1.90
C ALA A 915 -20.08 -33.54 1.61
N ILE A 916 -20.31 -34.86 1.62
CA ILE A 916 -19.29 -35.86 1.27
C ILE A 916 -18.90 -35.75 -0.20
N GLU A 917 -19.87 -35.64 -1.11
CA GLU A 917 -19.60 -35.51 -2.55
C GLU A 917 -18.68 -34.32 -2.84
N ILE A 918 -18.95 -33.17 -2.20
CA ILE A 918 -18.08 -32.00 -2.30
C ILE A 918 -16.69 -32.29 -1.74
N ARG A 919 -16.60 -32.85 -0.53
CA ARG A 919 -15.32 -33.15 0.13
C ARG A 919 -14.48 -34.15 -0.66
N GLU A 920 -15.08 -35.19 -1.24
CA GLU A 920 -14.38 -36.21 -2.04
C GLU A 920 -13.83 -35.66 -3.36
N GLN A 921 -14.40 -34.58 -3.92
CA GLN A 921 -13.90 -33.95 -5.15
C GLN A 921 -12.60 -33.18 -4.94
N ILE A 922 -12.40 -32.59 -3.76
CA ILE A 922 -11.29 -31.65 -3.49
C ILE A 922 -10.29 -32.13 -2.45
N LEU A 923 -10.73 -32.94 -1.49
CA LEU A 923 -9.91 -33.44 -0.41
C LEU A 923 -9.39 -34.84 -0.75
N ARG A 924 -8.26 -35.18 -0.15
CA ARG A 924 -7.73 -36.54 -0.24
C ARG A 924 -8.65 -37.52 0.52
N PRO A 925 -8.72 -38.81 0.13
CA PRO A 925 -9.58 -39.79 0.80
C PRO A 925 -9.29 -39.97 2.29
N ASP A 926 -8.07 -39.64 2.74
CA ASP A 926 -7.65 -39.68 4.13
C ASP A 926 -7.89 -38.36 4.89
N HIS A 927 -8.61 -37.38 4.33
CA HIS A 927 -8.77 -36.09 5.01
C HIS A 927 -9.64 -36.18 6.29
N PRO A 928 -9.26 -35.52 7.40
CA PRO A 928 -10.02 -35.57 8.67
C PRO A 928 -11.48 -35.09 8.57
N ASP A 929 -11.78 -34.18 7.64
CA ASP A 929 -13.15 -33.71 7.39
C ASP A 929 -14.04 -34.78 6.78
N LEU A 930 -13.51 -35.68 5.94
CA LEU A 930 -14.28 -36.83 5.44
C LEU A 930 -14.68 -37.74 6.59
N ALA A 931 -13.75 -38.03 7.51
CA ALA A 931 -14.06 -38.78 8.73
C ALA A 931 -15.14 -38.09 9.57
N THR A 932 -15.17 -36.76 9.60
CA THR A 932 -16.22 -36.01 10.32
C THR A 932 -17.58 -36.16 9.63
N SER A 933 -17.64 -36.10 8.29
CA SER A 933 -18.89 -36.34 7.56
C SER A 933 -19.39 -37.78 7.69
N TYR A 934 -18.51 -38.78 7.56
CA TYR A 934 -18.86 -40.17 7.85
C TYR A 934 -19.37 -40.30 9.28
N SER A 935 -18.81 -39.51 10.21
CA SER A 935 -19.26 -39.47 11.59
C SER A 935 -20.66 -38.94 11.85
N HIS A 936 -21.19 -38.14 10.94
CA HIS A 936 -22.58 -37.73 11.05
C HIS A 936 -23.52 -38.78 10.45
N ILE A 937 -23.12 -39.44 9.35
CA ILE A 937 -23.92 -40.51 8.73
C ILE A 937 -24.03 -41.74 9.65
N GLU A 938 -22.95 -42.13 10.31
CA GLU A 938 -22.97 -43.24 11.27
C GLU A 938 -23.92 -42.97 12.44
N SER A 939 -23.97 -41.72 12.94
CA SER A 939 -24.88 -41.29 14.01
C SER A 939 -26.33 -41.43 13.59
N VAL A 940 -26.67 -41.04 12.35
CA VAL A 940 -28.01 -41.23 11.80
C VAL A 940 -28.37 -42.71 11.70
N TYR A 941 -27.46 -43.56 11.21
CA TYR A 941 -27.73 -45.00 11.12
C TYR A 941 -27.85 -45.69 12.49
N ASP A 942 -27.09 -45.25 13.50
CA ASP A 942 -27.25 -45.71 14.89
C ASP A 942 -28.64 -45.33 15.43
N SER A 943 -29.07 -44.09 15.23
CA SER A 943 -30.41 -43.62 15.61
C SER A 943 -31.55 -44.34 14.85
N MET A 944 -31.28 -44.85 13.65
CA MET A 944 -32.20 -45.70 12.87
C MET A 944 -32.16 -47.19 13.28
N GLU A 945 -31.35 -47.56 14.27
CA GLU A 945 -31.07 -48.95 14.70
C GLU A 945 -30.46 -49.83 13.58
N GLU A 946 -29.90 -49.22 12.55
CA GLU A 946 -29.20 -49.91 11.45
C GLU A 946 -27.72 -50.09 11.80
N TYR A 947 -27.44 -50.77 12.92
CA TYR A 947 -26.12 -50.86 13.54
C TYR A 947 -25.01 -51.39 12.61
N SER A 948 -25.33 -52.30 11.68
CA SER A 948 -24.36 -52.82 10.72
C SER A 948 -23.85 -51.76 9.74
N LYS A 949 -24.73 -50.86 9.29
CA LYS A 949 -24.34 -49.73 8.44
C LYS A 949 -23.60 -48.67 9.26
N ALA A 950 -24.07 -48.38 10.47
CA ALA A 950 -23.39 -47.47 11.38
C ALA A 950 -21.93 -47.90 11.57
N LEU A 951 -21.68 -49.16 11.98
CA LEU A 951 -20.34 -49.71 12.15
C LEU A 951 -19.48 -49.63 10.87
N SER A 952 -20.07 -49.84 9.69
CA SER A 952 -19.33 -49.72 8.42
C SER A 952 -18.84 -48.30 8.12
N TYR A 953 -19.60 -47.27 8.51
CA TYR A 953 -19.17 -45.87 8.37
C TYR A 953 -18.19 -45.48 9.47
N TYR A 954 -18.35 -46.01 10.69
CA TYR A 954 -17.35 -45.88 11.75
C TYR A 954 -15.99 -46.42 11.33
N ASP A 955 -15.94 -47.61 10.72
CA ASP A 955 -14.69 -48.21 10.27
C ASP A 955 -13.96 -47.30 9.26
N LYS A 956 -14.71 -46.67 8.35
CA LYS A 956 -14.15 -45.66 7.42
C LYS A 956 -13.63 -44.42 8.16
N ALA A 957 -14.42 -43.88 9.09
CA ALA A 957 -14.05 -42.67 9.83
C ALA A 957 -12.81 -42.90 10.71
N ILE A 958 -12.72 -44.08 11.36
CA ILE A 958 -11.63 -44.39 12.26
C ILE A 958 -10.34 -44.76 11.52
N GLU A 959 -10.43 -45.46 10.38
CA GLU A 959 -9.27 -45.73 9.52
C GLU A 959 -8.58 -44.42 9.11
N ILE A 960 -9.38 -43.43 8.72
CA ILE A 960 -8.88 -42.10 8.37
C ILE A 960 -8.22 -41.42 9.59
N ARG A 961 -8.91 -41.41 10.74
CA ARG A 961 -8.41 -40.73 11.94
C ARG A 961 -7.13 -41.38 12.49
N GLU A 962 -7.04 -42.71 12.53
CA GLU A 962 -5.86 -43.43 13.01
C GLU A 962 -4.64 -43.24 12.10
N LYS A 963 -4.87 -43.03 10.80
CA LYS A 963 -3.79 -42.79 9.83
C LYS A 963 -3.15 -41.40 9.96
N ILE A 964 -3.95 -40.36 10.21
CA ILE A 964 -3.48 -38.95 10.19
C ILE A 964 -3.22 -38.39 11.58
N LEU A 965 -4.05 -38.75 12.55
CA LEU A 965 -4.01 -38.13 13.87
C LEU A 965 -3.09 -38.91 14.82
N PRO A 966 -2.45 -38.24 15.79
CA PRO A 966 -1.77 -38.91 16.89
C PRO A 966 -2.68 -39.91 17.61
N SER A 967 -2.12 -41.00 18.14
CA SER A 967 -2.91 -42.05 18.82
C SER A 967 -3.68 -41.57 20.05
N ASN A 968 -3.25 -40.45 20.65
CA ASN A 968 -3.90 -39.80 21.78
C ASN A 968 -4.82 -38.64 21.37
N HIS A 969 -5.22 -38.54 20.09
CA HIS A 969 -6.02 -37.41 19.62
C HIS A 969 -7.46 -37.41 20.20
N PRO A 970 -8.02 -36.27 20.65
CA PRO A 970 -9.38 -36.18 21.20
C PRO A 970 -10.51 -36.72 20.29
N LYS A 971 -10.42 -36.48 18.97
CA LYS A 971 -11.34 -37.05 17.97
C LYS A 971 -11.32 -38.60 17.93
N LEU A 972 -10.19 -39.27 18.18
CA LEU A 972 -10.15 -40.73 18.29
C LEU A 972 -10.93 -41.21 19.52
N ALA A 973 -10.73 -40.55 20.67
CA ALA A 973 -11.51 -40.85 21.87
C ALA A 973 -13.03 -40.68 21.64
N THR A 974 -13.42 -39.65 20.89
CA THR A 974 -14.84 -39.44 20.52
C THR A 974 -15.35 -40.55 19.62
N SER A 975 -14.54 -41.00 18.65
CA SER A 975 -14.87 -42.13 17.77
C SER A 975 -15.09 -43.42 18.56
N TYR A 976 -14.14 -43.79 19.42
CA TYR A 976 -14.26 -44.98 20.26
C TYR A 976 -15.44 -44.89 21.23
N ASN A 977 -15.71 -43.72 21.81
CA ASN A 977 -16.88 -43.52 22.64
C ASN A 977 -18.19 -43.77 21.87
N ASN A 978 -18.27 -43.26 20.65
CA ASN A 978 -19.46 -43.44 19.81
C ASN A 978 -19.63 -44.91 19.38
N ILE A 979 -18.54 -45.60 19.01
CA ILE A 979 -18.56 -47.06 18.75
C ILE A 979 -19.00 -47.84 19.99
N GLY A 980 -18.54 -47.43 21.18
CA GLY A 980 -18.99 -47.99 22.46
C GLY A 980 -20.50 -47.84 22.65
N SER A 981 -21.07 -46.70 22.22
CA SER A 981 -22.52 -46.44 22.25
C SER A 981 -23.29 -47.40 21.35
N VAL A 982 -22.85 -47.60 20.11
CA VAL A 982 -23.46 -48.57 19.18
C VAL A 982 -23.46 -49.97 19.79
N TYR A 983 -22.33 -50.44 20.32
CA TYR A 983 -22.28 -51.76 20.96
C TYR A 983 -23.12 -51.86 22.23
N ASN A 984 -23.28 -50.77 22.99
CA ASN A 984 -24.19 -50.74 24.12
C ASN A 984 -25.66 -50.86 23.68
N ASN A 985 -26.05 -50.19 22.60
CA ASN A 985 -27.38 -50.29 21.99
C ASN A 985 -27.65 -51.70 21.42
N MET A 986 -26.61 -52.37 20.92
CA MET A 986 -26.66 -53.79 20.52
C MET A 986 -26.64 -54.78 21.70
N GLU A 987 -26.62 -54.31 22.95
CA GLU A 987 -26.49 -55.11 24.17
C GLU A 987 -25.17 -55.93 24.28
N GLU A 988 -24.17 -55.57 23.47
CA GLU A 988 -22.84 -56.17 23.45
C GLU A 988 -21.91 -55.48 24.47
N TYR A 989 -22.31 -55.52 25.74
CA TYR A 989 -21.73 -54.72 26.82
C TYR A 989 -20.21 -54.89 27.00
N SER A 990 -19.66 -56.07 26.71
CA SER A 990 -18.21 -56.33 26.82
C SER A 990 -17.40 -55.55 25.79
N LYS A 991 -17.90 -55.47 24.55
CA LYS A 991 -17.29 -54.67 23.48
C LYS A 991 -17.49 -53.18 23.76
N ALA A 992 -18.68 -52.79 24.23
CA ALA A 992 -18.96 -51.41 24.62
C ALA A 992 -17.95 -50.90 25.66
N LEU A 993 -17.76 -51.64 26.76
CA LEU A 993 -16.77 -51.31 27.79
C LEU A 993 -15.35 -51.24 27.23
N SER A 994 -14.94 -52.17 26.37
CA SER A 994 -13.61 -52.14 25.76
C SER A 994 -13.34 -50.87 24.95
N TYR A 995 -14.33 -50.37 24.20
CA TYR A 995 -14.18 -49.14 23.43
C TYR A 995 -14.29 -47.88 24.32
N TYR A 996 -15.15 -47.89 25.34
CA TYR A 996 -15.20 -46.81 26.32
C TYR A 996 -13.89 -46.70 27.13
N ASP A 997 -13.25 -47.82 27.48
CA ASP A 997 -11.96 -47.84 28.17
C ASP A 997 -10.86 -47.24 27.30
N LYS A 998 -10.81 -47.58 25.99
CA LYS A 998 -9.89 -46.93 25.03
C LYS A 998 -10.12 -45.42 24.96
N ALA A 999 -11.38 -44.98 24.89
CA ALA A 999 -11.72 -43.56 24.86
C ALA A 999 -11.31 -42.85 26.15
N LEU A 1000 -11.52 -43.49 27.31
CA LEU A 1000 -11.13 -43.00 28.62
C LEU A 1000 -9.61 -42.88 28.74
N GLU A 1001 -8.85 -43.91 28.34
CA GLU A 1001 -7.38 -43.90 28.38
C GLU A 1001 -6.79 -42.72 27.60
N ILE A 1002 -7.31 -42.46 26.38
CA ILE A 1002 -6.87 -41.31 25.58
C ILE A 1002 -7.19 -39.99 26.30
N ARG A 1003 -8.40 -39.85 26.85
CA ARG A 1003 -8.82 -38.64 27.56
C ARG A 1003 -7.98 -38.41 28.82
N GLU A 1004 -7.64 -39.45 29.58
CA GLU A 1004 -6.80 -39.37 30.79
C GLU A 1004 -5.35 -38.98 30.49
N GLN A 1005 -4.83 -39.32 29.30
CA GLN A 1005 -3.47 -38.94 28.88
C GLN A 1005 -3.33 -37.45 28.53
N ILE A 1006 -4.38 -36.82 27.98
CA ILE A 1006 -4.29 -35.49 27.38
C ILE A 1006 -5.04 -34.40 28.16
N LEU A 1007 -5.99 -34.78 29.02
CA LEU A 1007 -6.85 -33.85 29.74
C LEU A 1007 -6.51 -33.84 31.24
N PRO A 1008 -6.72 -32.71 31.94
CA PRO A 1008 -6.71 -32.67 33.40
C PRO A 1008 -7.72 -33.65 34.02
N SER A 1009 -7.44 -34.12 35.24
CA SER A 1009 -8.27 -35.13 35.92
C SER A 1009 -9.71 -34.70 36.20
N ASN A 1010 -9.99 -33.40 36.21
CA ASN A 1010 -11.32 -32.82 36.41
C ASN A 1010 -11.97 -32.37 35.08
N HIS A 1011 -11.49 -32.81 33.91
CA HIS A 1011 -12.04 -32.35 32.64
C HIS A 1011 -13.45 -32.93 32.34
N PRO A 1012 -14.43 -32.13 31.86
CA PRO A 1012 -15.80 -32.59 31.57
C PRO A 1012 -15.92 -33.81 30.65
N LYS A 1013 -15.13 -33.92 29.57
CA LYS A 1013 -15.05 -35.14 28.73
C LYS A 1013 -14.72 -36.44 29.47
N LEU A 1014 -13.97 -36.40 30.59
CA LEU A 1014 -13.76 -37.59 31.44
C LEU A 1014 -15.06 -37.97 32.14
N ALA A 1015 -15.82 -36.98 32.59
CA ALA A 1015 -17.15 -37.18 33.16
C ALA A 1015 -18.09 -37.89 32.17
N THR A 1016 -18.07 -37.49 30.89
CA THR A 1016 -18.83 -38.19 29.84
C THR A 1016 -18.43 -39.65 29.68
N SER A 1017 -17.13 -39.96 29.69
CA SER A 1017 -16.66 -41.36 29.67
C SER A 1017 -17.19 -42.15 30.86
N TYR A 1018 -17.07 -41.60 32.07
CA TYR A 1018 -17.58 -42.26 33.28
C TYR A 1018 -19.10 -42.43 33.25
N SER A 1019 -19.84 -41.44 32.74
CA SER A 1019 -21.30 -41.56 32.58
C SER A 1019 -21.66 -42.70 31.63
N ASN A 1020 -20.99 -42.84 30.50
CA ASN A 1020 -21.27 -43.91 29.53
C ASN A 1020 -20.94 -45.29 30.09
N ILE A 1021 -19.80 -45.43 30.77
CA ILE A 1021 -19.43 -46.67 31.48
C ILE A 1021 -20.45 -47.00 32.58
N GLY A 1022 -20.90 -45.99 33.33
CA GLY A 1022 -21.94 -46.11 34.35
C GLY A 1022 -23.26 -46.63 33.76
N SER A 1023 -23.67 -46.08 32.62
CA SER A 1023 -24.87 -46.53 31.89
C SER A 1023 -24.78 -47.99 31.47
N VAL A 1024 -23.63 -48.45 30.96
CA VAL A 1024 -23.43 -49.88 30.63
C VAL A 1024 -23.58 -50.75 31.89
N PHE A 1025 -22.97 -50.36 33.01
CA PHE A 1025 -23.11 -51.11 34.27
C PHE A 1025 -24.55 -51.13 34.80
N ASN A 1026 -25.31 -50.06 34.59
CA ASN A 1026 -26.74 -50.02 34.92
C ASN A 1026 -27.52 -51.02 34.07
N SER A 1027 -27.29 -51.06 32.75
CA SER A 1027 -27.91 -52.03 31.83
C SER A 1027 -27.56 -53.48 32.19
N MET A 1028 -26.34 -53.73 32.69
CA MET A 1028 -25.93 -55.05 33.21
C MET A 1028 -26.54 -55.42 34.58
N GLY A 1029 -27.33 -54.53 35.20
CA GLY A 1029 -27.89 -54.71 36.55
C GLY A 1029 -26.87 -54.56 37.69
N LYS A 1030 -25.66 -54.03 37.41
CA LYS A 1030 -24.59 -53.81 38.40
C LYS A 1030 -24.69 -52.41 39.00
N TYR A 1031 -25.81 -52.11 39.65
CA TYR A 1031 -26.19 -50.77 40.09
C TYR A 1031 -25.17 -50.06 41.00
N SER A 1032 -24.50 -50.79 41.90
CA SER A 1032 -23.47 -50.19 42.78
C SER A 1032 -22.26 -49.67 42.01
N LYS A 1033 -21.83 -50.38 40.95
CA LYS A 1033 -20.77 -49.90 40.06
C LYS A 1033 -21.27 -48.72 39.22
N ALA A 1034 -22.49 -48.80 38.69
CA ALA A 1034 -23.10 -47.70 37.94
C ALA A 1034 -23.12 -46.40 38.75
N LEU A 1035 -23.60 -46.44 40.01
CA LEU A 1035 -23.58 -45.30 40.91
C LEU A 1035 -22.18 -44.74 41.10
N SER A 1036 -21.17 -45.58 41.37
CA SER A 1036 -19.80 -45.11 41.59
C SER A 1036 -19.23 -44.33 40.39
N PHE A 1037 -19.58 -44.73 39.15
CA PHE A 1037 -19.15 -44.03 37.95
C PHE A 1037 -19.95 -42.75 37.71
N HIS A 1038 -21.28 -42.78 37.94
CA HIS A 1038 -22.11 -41.58 37.82
C HIS A 1038 -21.81 -40.52 38.89
N GLU A 1039 -21.42 -40.93 40.11
CA GLU A 1039 -20.97 -40.04 41.19
C GLU A 1039 -19.66 -39.34 40.83
N LYS A 1040 -18.67 -40.08 40.30
CA LYS A 1040 -17.43 -39.47 39.77
C LYS A 1040 -17.71 -38.47 38.64
N ASN A 1041 -18.61 -38.83 37.74
CA ASN A 1041 -19.05 -37.93 36.68
C ASN A 1041 -19.72 -36.66 37.24
N LEU A 1042 -20.57 -36.80 38.26
CA LEU A 1042 -21.21 -35.65 38.92
C LEU A 1042 -20.18 -34.76 39.62
N GLU A 1043 -19.24 -35.34 40.37
CA GLU A 1043 -18.16 -34.61 41.07
C GLU A 1043 -17.36 -33.73 40.10
N ILE A 1044 -16.94 -34.32 38.96
CA ILE A 1044 -16.20 -33.58 37.92
C ILE A 1044 -17.06 -32.44 37.35
N CYS A 1045 -18.33 -32.71 37.04
CA CYS A 1045 -19.22 -31.69 36.49
C CYS A 1045 -19.48 -30.55 37.48
N GLU A 1046 -19.62 -30.85 38.78
CA GLU A 1046 -19.86 -29.84 39.83
C GLU A 1046 -18.64 -28.95 40.08
N GLU A 1047 -17.42 -29.48 39.90
CA GLU A 1047 -16.19 -28.72 40.05
C GLU A 1047 -15.94 -27.75 38.88
N THR A 1048 -16.29 -28.15 37.65
CA THR A 1048 -15.79 -27.48 36.43
C THR A 1048 -16.81 -26.73 35.61
N LEU A 1049 -18.08 -27.10 35.67
CA LEU A 1049 -19.13 -26.51 34.84
C LEU A 1049 -19.97 -25.51 35.63
N PRO A 1050 -20.57 -24.50 34.96
CA PRO A 1050 -21.55 -23.62 35.60
C PRO A 1050 -22.68 -24.43 36.25
N SER A 1051 -23.22 -23.93 37.37
CA SER A 1051 -24.23 -24.64 38.19
C SER A 1051 -25.52 -25.01 37.45
N ASN A 1052 -25.74 -24.43 36.27
CA ASN A 1052 -26.91 -24.63 35.43
C ASN A 1052 -26.60 -25.42 34.13
N HIS A 1053 -25.39 -25.93 33.95
CA HIS A 1053 -24.99 -26.65 32.73
C HIS A 1053 -25.77 -27.96 32.52
N ARG A 1054 -26.15 -28.30 31.27
CA ARG A 1054 -26.95 -29.51 31.00
C ARG A 1054 -26.31 -30.82 31.44
N SER A 1055 -24.97 -30.92 31.42
CA SER A 1055 -24.24 -32.11 31.87
C SER A 1055 -24.47 -32.44 33.35
N LEU A 1056 -24.70 -31.43 34.20
CA LEU A 1056 -25.10 -31.63 35.60
C LEU A 1056 -26.50 -32.26 35.66
N ALA A 1057 -27.45 -31.75 34.88
CA ALA A 1057 -28.78 -32.33 34.78
C ALA A 1057 -28.76 -33.77 34.26
N ALA A 1058 -27.95 -34.07 33.25
CA ALA A 1058 -27.77 -35.43 32.74
C ALA A 1058 -27.20 -36.38 33.81
N SER A 1059 -26.22 -35.91 34.59
CA SER A 1059 -25.61 -36.66 35.69
C SER A 1059 -26.64 -37.00 36.77
N TYR A 1060 -27.39 -36.00 37.25
CA TYR A 1060 -28.48 -36.20 38.20
C TYR A 1060 -29.57 -37.12 37.64
N ASN A 1061 -29.94 -36.96 36.37
CA ASN A 1061 -30.91 -37.82 35.71
C ASN A 1061 -30.44 -39.28 35.68
N ASN A 1062 -29.19 -39.55 35.32
CA ASN A 1062 -28.66 -40.91 35.26
C ASN A 1062 -28.60 -41.56 36.63
N ILE A 1063 -28.18 -40.81 37.67
CA ILE A 1063 -28.26 -41.28 39.07
C ILE A 1063 -29.71 -41.60 39.47
N GLY A 1064 -30.66 -40.74 39.09
CA GLY A 1064 -32.09 -40.95 39.31
C GLY A 1064 -32.61 -42.25 38.68
N VAL A 1065 -32.22 -42.52 37.42
CA VAL A 1065 -32.55 -43.77 36.72
C VAL A 1065 -32.01 -44.99 37.47
N VAL A 1066 -30.76 -44.96 37.93
CA VAL A 1066 -30.18 -46.08 38.69
C VAL A 1066 -30.95 -46.30 40.01
N TYR A 1067 -31.27 -45.24 40.75
CA TYR A 1067 -32.07 -45.38 41.97
C TYR A 1067 -33.49 -45.90 41.71
N ASN A 1068 -34.13 -45.48 40.62
CA ASN A 1068 -35.43 -46.02 40.21
C ASN A 1068 -35.34 -47.53 39.91
N ASN A 1069 -34.30 -47.97 39.20
CA ASN A 1069 -34.05 -49.39 38.90
C ASN A 1069 -33.72 -50.21 40.16
N MET A 1070 -33.13 -49.58 41.19
CA MET A 1070 -32.91 -50.19 42.51
C MET A 1070 -34.17 -50.24 43.39
N GLY A 1071 -35.24 -49.53 43.04
CA GLY A 1071 -36.45 -49.37 43.86
C GLY A 1071 -36.36 -48.27 44.93
N GLU A 1072 -35.30 -47.45 44.91
CA GLU A 1072 -35.06 -46.33 45.85
C GLU A 1072 -35.77 -45.05 45.36
N TYR A 1073 -37.10 -45.09 45.24
CA TYR A 1073 -37.89 -44.08 44.54
C TYR A 1073 -37.77 -42.65 45.11
N SER A 1074 -37.58 -42.49 46.43
CA SER A 1074 -37.40 -41.17 47.04
C SER A 1074 -36.11 -40.48 46.61
N LYS A 1075 -35.01 -41.24 46.50
CA LYS A 1075 -33.73 -40.74 45.98
C LYS A 1075 -33.83 -40.49 44.47
N ALA A 1076 -34.53 -41.34 43.74
CA ALA A 1076 -34.79 -41.15 42.31
C ALA A 1076 -35.52 -39.83 42.03
N LEU A 1077 -36.61 -39.55 42.75
CA LEU A 1077 -37.35 -38.28 42.63
C LEU A 1077 -36.45 -37.09 42.94
N SER A 1078 -35.71 -37.12 44.05
CA SER A 1078 -34.81 -36.01 44.41
C SER A 1078 -33.78 -35.70 43.33
N SER A 1079 -33.19 -36.74 42.72
CA SER A 1079 -32.23 -36.55 41.62
C SER A 1079 -32.91 -36.05 40.34
N HIS A 1080 -34.07 -36.57 39.96
CA HIS A 1080 -34.80 -36.09 38.78
C HIS A 1080 -35.32 -34.66 38.93
N GLU A 1081 -35.74 -34.25 40.13
CA GLU A 1081 -36.18 -32.87 40.42
C GLU A 1081 -35.02 -31.88 40.29
N LYS A 1082 -33.83 -32.23 40.77
CA LYS A 1082 -32.62 -31.41 40.53
C LYS A 1082 -32.28 -31.28 39.05
N ALA A 1083 -32.37 -32.38 38.30
CA ALA A 1083 -32.14 -32.36 36.86
C ALA A 1083 -33.16 -31.47 36.13
N LEU A 1084 -34.43 -31.52 36.55
CA LEU A 1084 -35.50 -30.69 36.00
C LEU A 1084 -35.27 -29.20 36.29
N ASP A 1085 -34.94 -28.82 37.53
CA ASP A 1085 -34.69 -27.43 37.92
C ASP A 1085 -33.55 -26.80 37.10
N ILE A 1086 -32.49 -27.57 36.82
CA ILE A 1086 -31.39 -27.12 35.96
C ILE A 1086 -31.89 -26.89 34.53
N ARG A 1087 -32.60 -27.87 33.94
CA ARG A 1087 -33.11 -27.80 32.56
C ARG A 1087 -34.13 -26.68 32.36
N GLU A 1088 -35.01 -26.43 33.34
CA GLU A 1088 -36.01 -25.35 33.28
C GLU A 1088 -35.37 -23.95 33.26
N LYS A 1089 -34.16 -23.80 33.82
CA LYS A 1089 -33.44 -22.52 33.84
C LYS A 1089 -32.63 -22.25 32.57
N THR A 1090 -32.23 -23.28 31.83
CA THR A 1090 -31.31 -23.14 30.68
C THR A 1090 -31.93 -23.38 29.33
N LEU A 1091 -32.94 -24.23 29.23
CA LEU A 1091 -33.52 -24.65 27.97
C LEU A 1091 -34.79 -23.88 27.63
N SER A 1092 -35.12 -23.79 26.34
CA SER A 1092 -36.41 -23.23 25.90
C SER A 1092 -37.56 -24.09 26.43
N SER A 1093 -38.74 -23.50 26.62
CA SER A 1093 -39.93 -24.22 27.13
C SER A 1093 -40.39 -25.38 26.24
N ASN A 1094 -39.86 -25.48 25.03
CA ASN A 1094 -40.17 -26.51 24.05
C ASN A 1094 -39.05 -27.56 23.92
N HIS A 1095 -37.96 -27.45 24.67
CA HIS A 1095 -36.81 -28.32 24.48
C HIS A 1095 -37.13 -29.79 24.87
N PRO A 1096 -36.81 -30.80 24.03
CA PRO A 1096 -37.10 -32.21 24.31
C PRO A 1096 -36.57 -32.73 25.66
N ASP A 1097 -35.38 -32.32 26.10
CA ASP A 1097 -34.83 -32.71 27.42
C ASP A 1097 -35.72 -32.33 28.63
N LEU A 1098 -36.55 -31.28 28.53
CA LEU A 1098 -37.53 -30.95 29.57
C LEU A 1098 -38.62 -32.02 29.65
N ALA A 1099 -39.13 -32.46 28.50
CA ALA A 1099 -40.10 -33.53 28.43
C ALA A 1099 -39.55 -34.85 28.97
N THR A 1100 -38.29 -35.17 28.68
CA THR A 1100 -37.61 -36.35 29.24
C THR A 1100 -37.58 -36.31 30.77
N SER A 1101 -37.35 -35.15 31.35
CA SER A 1101 -37.35 -34.97 32.82
C SER A 1101 -38.73 -35.24 33.42
N PHE A 1102 -39.79 -34.65 32.83
CA PHE A 1102 -41.16 -34.90 33.25
C PHE A 1102 -41.55 -36.37 33.08
N ASN A 1103 -41.16 -37.00 31.97
CA ASN A 1103 -41.43 -38.41 31.72
C ASN A 1103 -40.77 -39.32 32.76
N ASN A 1104 -39.50 -39.06 33.12
CA ASN A 1104 -38.80 -39.86 34.12
C ASN A 1104 -39.41 -39.70 35.53
N ILE A 1105 -39.83 -38.48 35.90
CA ILE A 1105 -40.57 -38.25 37.15
C ILE A 1105 -41.92 -38.98 37.12
N GLY A 1106 -42.63 -38.93 36.00
CA GLY A 1106 -43.88 -39.67 35.79
C GLY A 1106 -43.70 -41.18 35.95
N LEU A 1107 -42.61 -41.73 35.41
CA LEU A 1107 -42.24 -43.13 35.52
C LEU A 1107 -41.99 -43.56 36.97
N VAL A 1108 -41.27 -42.75 37.76
CA VAL A 1108 -41.07 -43.03 39.18
C VAL A 1108 -42.40 -43.04 39.94
N TYR A 1109 -43.30 -42.09 39.68
CA TYR A 1109 -44.63 -42.09 40.30
C TYR A 1109 -45.50 -43.27 39.88
N ASP A 1110 -45.44 -43.72 38.62
CA ASP A 1110 -46.16 -44.94 38.18
C ASP A 1110 -45.62 -46.19 38.89
N ASN A 1111 -44.29 -46.30 39.04
CA ASN A 1111 -43.64 -47.37 39.81
C ASN A 1111 -44.02 -47.35 41.30
N MET A 1112 -44.21 -46.16 41.88
CA MET A 1112 -44.73 -45.98 43.24
C MET A 1112 -46.25 -46.25 43.37
N ARG A 1113 -46.94 -46.50 42.25
CA ARG A 1113 -48.41 -46.63 42.15
C ARG A 1113 -49.19 -45.34 42.45
N GLU A 1114 -48.55 -44.18 42.33
CA GLU A 1114 -49.18 -42.85 42.41
C GLU A 1114 -49.63 -42.39 41.02
N HIS A 1115 -50.56 -43.14 40.43
CA HIS A 1115 -51.00 -42.99 39.04
C HIS A 1115 -51.52 -41.58 38.69
N SER A 1116 -52.11 -40.85 39.65
CA SER A 1116 -52.63 -39.50 39.41
C SER A 1116 -51.52 -38.47 39.19
N LYS A 1117 -50.42 -38.57 39.94
CA LYS A 1117 -49.25 -37.71 39.74
C LYS A 1117 -48.50 -38.12 38.46
N ALA A 1118 -48.33 -39.41 38.23
CA ALA A 1118 -47.73 -39.93 37.00
C ALA A 1118 -48.43 -39.38 35.75
N TYR A 1119 -49.77 -39.40 35.74
CA TYR A 1119 -50.60 -38.83 34.68
C TYR A 1119 -50.27 -37.36 34.41
N SER A 1120 -50.24 -36.52 35.45
CA SER A 1120 -49.98 -35.08 35.28
C SER A 1120 -48.60 -34.78 34.68
N TYR A 1121 -47.58 -35.56 35.06
CA TYR A 1121 -46.23 -35.39 34.54
C TYR A 1121 -46.10 -35.88 33.09
N TYR A 1122 -46.75 -37.00 32.75
CA TYR A 1122 -46.78 -37.47 31.37
C TYR A 1122 -47.50 -36.49 30.43
N GLU A 1123 -48.58 -35.83 30.86
CA GLU A 1123 -49.24 -34.79 30.05
C GLU A 1123 -48.31 -33.60 29.75
N ARG A 1124 -47.53 -33.14 30.74
CA ARG A 1124 -46.53 -32.08 30.54
C ARG A 1124 -45.44 -32.50 29.55
N ALA A 1125 -44.96 -33.73 29.65
CA ALA A 1125 -43.98 -34.28 28.71
C ALA A 1125 -44.54 -34.34 27.28
N LEU A 1126 -45.77 -34.84 27.13
CA LEU A 1126 -46.44 -34.96 25.84
C LEU A 1126 -46.64 -33.59 25.17
N ASP A 1127 -47.09 -32.58 25.91
CA ASP A 1127 -47.34 -31.23 25.37
C ASP A 1127 -46.06 -30.58 24.79
N ILE A 1128 -44.90 -30.81 25.43
CA ILE A 1128 -43.62 -30.33 24.92
C ILE A 1128 -43.20 -31.12 23.67
N TRP A 1129 -43.21 -32.46 23.73
CA TRP A 1129 -42.84 -33.29 22.58
C TRP A 1129 -43.77 -33.11 21.38
N GLN A 1130 -45.05 -32.80 21.58
CA GLN A 1130 -45.99 -32.47 20.49
C GLN A 1130 -45.59 -31.21 19.72
N ARG A 1131 -44.98 -30.23 20.40
CA ARG A 1131 -44.54 -28.97 19.80
C ARG A 1131 -43.16 -29.09 19.14
N ALA A 1132 -42.29 -29.93 19.69
CA ALA A 1132 -40.91 -30.06 19.22
C ALA A 1132 -40.69 -31.17 18.18
N LEU A 1133 -41.52 -32.22 18.20
CA LEU A 1133 -41.26 -33.47 17.48
C LEU A 1133 -42.46 -33.89 16.61
N PRO A 1134 -42.23 -34.60 15.50
CA PRO A 1134 -43.29 -35.07 14.62
C PRO A 1134 -44.22 -36.10 15.29
N PRO A 1135 -45.47 -36.26 14.82
CA PRO A 1135 -46.44 -37.21 15.40
C PRO A 1135 -46.01 -38.68 15.38
N THR A 1136 -45.06 -39.03 14.51
CA THR A 1136 -44.54 -40.39 14.35
C THR A 1136 -43.47 -40.77 15.37
N HIS A 1137 -43.01 -39.81 16.18
CA HIS A 1137 -41.85 -39.95 17.05
C HIS A 1137 -42.02 -41.01 18.17
N PRO A 1138 -41.02 -41.87 18.44
CA PRO A 1138 -41.09 -42.91 19.46
C PRO A 1138 -41.37 -42.41 20.87
N HIS A 1139 -40.64 -41.40 21.37
CA HIS A 1139 -40.91 -40.78 22.68
C HIS A 1139 -42.34 -40.25 22.83
N ARG A 1140 -42.86 -39.56 21.80
CA ARG A 1140 -44.25 -39.10 21.77
C ARG A 1140 -45.24 -40.26 21.87
N ARG A 1141 -45.04 -41.32 21.07
CA ARG A 1141 -45.89 -42.53 21.13
C ARG A 1141 -45.80 -43.24 22.47
N SER A 1142 -44.59 -43.38 23.00
CA SER A 1142 -44.32 -44.04 24.28
C SER A 1142 -45.01 -43.33 25.43
N VAL A 1143 -44.99 -41.98 25.46
CA VAL A 1143 -45.71 -41.24 26.49
C VAL A 1143 -47.22 -41.25 26.27
N GLU A 1144 -47.70 -41.20 25.02
CA GLU A 1144 -49.13 -41.37 24.70
C GLU A 1144 -49.64 -42.74 25.19
N GLU A 1145 -48.84 -43.79 25.04
CA GLU A 1145 -49.13 -45.13 25.55
C GLU A 1145 -49.05 -45.20 27.07
N SER A 1146 -48.03 -44.58 27.69
CA SER A 1146 -47.90 -44.48 29.15
C SER A 1146 -49.10 -43.75 29.77
N ILE A 1147 -49.56 -42.65 29.15
CA ILE A 1147 -50.78 -41.92 29.51
C ILE A 1147 -51.99 -42.85 29.42
N LYS A 1148 -52.12 -43.62 28.33
CA LYS A 1148 -53.23 -44.56 28.14
C LYS A 1148 -53.24 -45.66 29.21
N ILE A 1149 -52.08 -46.22 29.54
CA ILE A 1149 -51.92 -47.25 30.58
C ILE A 1149 -52.29 -46.67 31.95
N VAL A 1150 -51.75 -45.51 32.30
CA VAL A 1150 -52.05 -44.87 33.60
C VAL A 1150 -53.53 -44.49 33.70
N LYS A 1151 -54.16 -44.01 32.61
CA LYS A 1151 -55.63 -43.78 32.57
C LYS A 1151 -56.46 -45.04 32.83
N GLN A 1152 -55.95 -46.23 32.50
CA GLN A 1152 -56.65 -47.49 32.80
C GLN A 1152 -56.47 -47.94 34.25
N LYS A 1153 -55.40 -47.48 34.92
CA LYS A 1153 -55.10 -47.77 36.33
C LYS A 1153 -55.77 -46.78 37.30
N LEU A 1154 -56.12 -45.58 36.81
CA LEU A 1154 -56.92 -44.56 37.48
C LEU A 1154 -58.41 -44.90 37.44
#